data_AF-A0A0M4D6U5-F1
#
_entry.id   AF-A0A0M4D6U5-F1
#
_cell.length_a   1.000
_cell.length_b   1.000
_cell.length_c   1.000
_cell.angle_alpha   90.00
_cell.angle_beta   90.00
_cell.angle_gamma   90.00
#
_symmetry.space_group_name_H-M   'P 1'
#
loop_
_entity.id
_entity.type
_entity.pdbx_description
1 polymer ?
#
loop_
_entity_poly.entity_id
_entity_poly.type
_entity_poly.pdbx_seq_one_letter_code
_entity_poly.pdbx_strand_id
1 'polypeptide(L)'
;MTRQLTRSRTRLWALLTAAVLTLPVSGLVPTASAAEPISTTSASAAENAAIEVHGLKGEYFSMSAPGARDFAELGGVSLDPQINFPGLAATFESLTGRAEHTTARWTGMIEAPATGDYTFYGIGDNGFRLFIDGKPVIDHWEPDWDKEQTSAPVRLTAGEKHEFRLEMFQDFGGANMFLRWSSPAMGKQLVPESAFTPPTGFQVYPVELTVAEDGRQLRARFENKVSDIDAVKDHLKIEADTTAMPIGSVAVDSGDPNSLIVTLAAPIQKNQQVKVTYDGEGGLKAGTGTVPQIIRSAQNASTHRLTTPWGDKVDKNNPLPEYPRPQQVRGKWKNLNGPWQFSGAKAGEQPVFGKDLDEKIVVPFPVESQLSGLERHEDHMFYRKLVNVPRDWKVGKTNRLKLNFGAVDYRARVWVNGKQVADHTGGYNAFSADVTDALKGTGPQEVVVAVTDTGGANQPMGKQSTNPGGIFYTQTSGIWQTVWMEPVAEASIDNVVTTPDIDTSSLAVTVESDDASANARVEAVARDTRGNVVGKVSGPANSKLRLPVAKQHLWTPDDPYLYDLDVKLTDGRSTDRIDSYFGMRKIGIEKVGGFQKLVLNGKPVFSLATLDQGFWPDGLYTPPSDKALAFDLQAHKKLGFNAVRKHIKVESPRWFYHADRLGLLVWQDFVSGNITDETGQKAFVDQGREMMRQHHNSPSVIGWIVFNEGWGEWNREESGRIAESVKAADPSRVVNAHSGVNCCNSKGDSGKGDIIDHHDYNNTDPAFPDANRAAMDGEHGGFTLRTPGHMWPGAPTVIYSGVADKDALTRKYVENTEKFYLEQAGAELSGSVYTQISDLENELNGLYTYDRREIKVDPVKVRDVNRRIIAAGAAAGERDELKGGGYWALDEGKGTTARDEGPNNKPLQLTEGTTWAPGVSGSALKFDGQGRFAETDGPVLDTTKSYSVSAWVTLDAVPGNYATAVSQDGRRQENPFYLQYGQGAFAFSTPGGHRARGELVPELGRWYHLVGVRDSVSNDIKLYLDGKLVATAEPGPADVSTGPLSVGRAKWNGGNVDFWNGSIDQVHAYDKALTAEEVSALHAGEKP
;
A
#
# COMPACT_ATOMS: atom_id res chain seq x y z
N MET A 1 10.39 48.65 0.42
CA MET A 1 10.40 49.93 -0.33
C MET A 1 9.62 49.78 -1.62
N THR A 2 8.95 50.82 -2.09
CA THR A 2 8.12 50.81 -3.30
C THR A 2 8.94 51.02 -4.59
N ARG A 3 8.57 50.30 -5.65
CA ARG A 3 8.63 50.78 -7.05
C ARG A 3 7.54 50.09 -7.86
N GLN A 4 7.12 50.72 -8.96
CA GLN A 4 5.82 50.51 -9.59
C GLN A 4 5.94 50.69 -11.11
N LEU A 5 4.87 50.31 -11.83
CA LEU A 5 4.46 50.72 -13.19
C LEU A 5 4.76 49.80 -14.39
N THR A 6 3.65 49.30 -14.94
CA THR A 6 3.27 49.25 -16.37
C THR A 6 3.93 48.27 -17.36
N ARG A 7 3.06 47.47 -17.99
CA ARG A 7 3.09 47.18 -19.43
C ARG A 7 1.70 47.46 -20.04
N SER A 8 1.66 47.70 -21.35
CA SER A 8 0.52 48.24 -22.10
C SER A 8 -0.44 47.17 -22.66
N ARG A 9 -1.53 47.60 -23.31
CA ARG A 9 -2.66 46.76 -23.75
C ARG A 9 -3.03 46.96 -25.23
N THR A 10 -3.20 45.85 -25.94
CA THR A 10 -4.19 45.61 -27.03
C THR A 10 -3.94 46.20 -28.45
N ARG A 11 -4.54 45.52 -29.45
CA ARG A 11 -4.80 45.87 -30.88
C ARG A 11 -3.75 45.33 -31.90
N LEU A 12 -4.10 44.93 -33.14
CA LEU A 12 -5.38 45.07 -33.90
C LEU A 12 -5.59 43.96 -34.99
N TRP A 13 -6.85 43.50 -35.17
CA TRP A 13 -7.57 43.09 -36.42
C TRP A 13 -7.05 42.02 -37.42
N ALA A 14 -7.94 41.66 -38.36
CA ALA A 14 -7.80 40.68 -39.46
C ALA A 14 -8.59 41.15 -40.71
N LEU A 15 -8.32 40.58 -41.91
CA LEU A 15 -9.22 40.52 -43.08
C LEU A 15 -8.66 39.63 -44.22
N LEU A 16 -9.50 39.29 -45.20
CA LEU A 16 -9.21 38.47 -46.41
C LEU A 16 -8.80 39.38 -47.61
N THR A 17 -8.55 38.99 -48.89
CA THR A 17 -8.98 37.82 -49.70
C THR A 17 -8.19 37.67 -51.04
N ALA A 18 -8.09 36.44 -51.57
CA ALA A 18 -8.21 36.01 -53.00
C ALA A 18 -7.17 36.32 -54.13
N ALA A 19 -6.94 35.27 -54.95
CA ALA A 19 -6.97 35.22 -56.45
C ALA A 19 -5.78 35.76 -57.31
N VAL A 20 -5.38 35.20 -58.49
CA VAL A 20 -5.63 33.91 -59.23
C VAL A 20 -4.60 33.68 -60.39
N LEU A 21 -4.47 32.44 -60.90
CA LEU A 21 -4.00 32.00 -62.26
C LEU A 21 -2.49 32.23 -62.63
N THR A 22 -1.82 31.50 -63.56
CA THR A 22 -2.23 30.52 -64.61
C THR A 22 -1.09 29.48 -64.92
N LEU A 23 -1.45 28.20 -65.14
CA LEU A 23 -1.14 27.22 -66.24
C LEU A 23 0.12 27.33 -67.16
N PRO A 24 0.48 26.32 -68.01
CA PRO A 24 -0.12 24.97 -68.29
C PRO A 24 0.83 23.80 -67.84
N VAL A 25 1.04 22.58 -68.41
CA VAL A 25 0.82 21.88 -69.72
C VAL A 25 0.65 20.34 -69.53
N SER A 26 0.32 19.61 -70.61
CA SER A 26 0.10 18.15 -70.82
C SER A 26 1.23 17.17 -70.41
N GLY A 27 0.98 15.85 -70.28
CA GLY A 27 -0.29 15.08 -70.29
C GLY A 27 -0.27 13.80 -71.16
N LEU A 28 -1.22 12.87 -70.93
CA LEU A 28 -1.82 11.94 -71.90
C LEU A 28 -3.05 11.22 -71.28
N VAL A 29 -4.01 10.79 -72.10
CA VAL A 29 -5.31 10.18 -71.70
C VAL A 29 -5.71 9.11 -72.74
N PRO A 30 -6.69 8.21 -72.46
CA PRO A 30 -8.04 8.49 -72.98
C PRO A 30 -9.23 8.05 -72.08
N THR A 31 -10.24 8.93 -72.00
CA THR A 31 -11.71 8.71 -71.91
C THR A 31 -12.26 7.48 -71.16
N ALA A 32 -13.05 7.54 -70.08
CA ALA A 32 -14.09 8.48 -69.62
C ALA A 32 -15.45 8.44 -70.35
N SER A 33 -16.53 8.31 -69.56
CA SER A 33 -17.91 8.71 -69.86
C SER A 33 -18.48 9.46 -68.63
N ALA A 34 -19.50 10.30 -68.81
CA ALA A 34 -19.88 11.32 -67.84
C ALA A 34 -20.84 10.83 -66.74
N ALA A 35 -20.84 11.54 -65.60
CA ALA A 35 -21.83 11.39 -64.54
C ALA A 35 -22.99 12.39 -64.72
N GLU A 36 -24.21 11.94 -64.40
CA GLU A 36 -25.38 12.80 -64.17
C GLU A 36 -25.47 13.21 -62.68
N PRO A 37 -26.26 14.25 -62.32
CA PRO A 37 -26.22 14.83 -60.99
C PRO A 37 -26.76 13.89 -59.91
N ILE A 38 -25.98 13.71 -58.83
CA ILE A 38 -26.44 12.98 -57.65
C ILE A 38 -27.54 13.79 -56.96
N SER A 39 -28.75 13.23 -57.01
CA SER A 39 -29.93 13.73 -56.31
C SER A 39 -29.69 13.85 -54.80
N THR A 40 -30.22 14.91 -54.18
CA THR A 40 -30.25 15.07 -52.72
C THR A 40 -31.33 14.18 -52.10
N THR A 41 -31.15 12.86 -52.15
CA THR A 41 -31.98 11.88 -51.44
C THR A 41 -31.40 11.58 -50.06
N SER A 42 -31.91 12.30 -49.06
CA SER A 42 -32.18 11.84 -47.68
C SER A 42 -31.24 10.79 -47.06
N ALA A 43 -30.50 11.18 -46.02
CA ALA A 43 -29.70 10.30 -45.17
C ALA A 43 -30.51 9.28 -44.32
N SER A 44 -31.84 9.22 -44.48
CA SER A 44 -32.77 8.37 -43.72
C SER A 44 -32.99 6.97 -44.30
N ALA A 45 -32.09 6.52 -45.20
CA ALA A 45 -32.22 5.23 -45.90
C ALA A 45 -31.25 4.14 -45.41
N ALA A 46 -30.31 4.49 -44.51
CA ALA A 46 -29.30 3.57 -44.00
C ALA A 46 -29.64 2.96 -42.61
N GLU A 47 -30.67 3.46 -41.93
CA GLU A 47 -30.95 3.13 -40.52
C GLU A 47 -31.75 1.84 -40.26
N ASN A 48 -32.22 1.18 -41.32
CA ASN A 48 -33.06 -0.03 -41.26
C ASN A 48 -32.38 -1.26 -41.89
N ALA A 49 -31.07 -1.42 -41.68
CA ALA A 49 -30.50 -2.77 -41.67
C ALA A 49 -31.08 -3.51 -40.45
N ALA A 50 -31.45 -4.79 -40.61
CA ALA A 50 -31.86 -5.60 -39.48
C ALA A 50 -30.66 -5.80 -38.54
N ILE A 51 -30.80 -5.42 -37.27
CA ILE A 51 -29.76 -5.63 -36.26
C ILE A 51 -29.70 -7.13 -35.98
N GLU A 52 -28.59 -7.78 -36.34
CA GLU A 52 -28.36 -9.18 -35.95
C GLU A 52 -28.00 -9.20 -34.46
N VAL A 53 -28.90 -9.78 -33.67
CA VAL A 53 -28.73 -9.89 -32.22
C VAL A 53 -28.01 -11.19 -31.89
N HIS A 54 -26.93 -11.07 -31.14
CA HIS A 54 -26.06 -12.17 -30.75
C HIS A 54 -26.24 -12.57 -29.27
N GLY A 55 -25.60 -13.67 -28.86
CA GLY A 55 -25.69 -14.22 -27.52
C GLY A 55 -26.76 -15.31 -27.34
N LEU A 56 -26.97 -15.72 -26.10
CA LEU A 56 -27.81 -16.85 -25.68
C LEU A 56 -28.86 -16.41 -24.65
N LYS A 57 -30.06 -17.01 -24.71
CA LYS A 57 -31.06 -16.89 -23.65
C LYS A 57 -30.59 -17.67 -22.43
N GLY A 58 -30.12 -16.98 -21.40
CA GLY A 58 -29.80 -17.55 -20.09
C GLY A 58 -31.04 -17.60 -19.21
N GLU A 59 -31.39 -18.75 -18.68
CA GLU A 59 -32.49 -18.99 -17.74
C GLU A 59 -31.89 -19.42 -16.39
N TYR A 60 -32.24 -18.72 -15.31
CA TYR A 60 -31.64 -18.90 -13.98
C TYR A 60 -32.71 -19.34 -12.98
N PHE A 61 -32.46 -20.45 -12.29
CA PHE A 61 -33.45 -21.15 -11.46
C PHE A 61 -32.94 -21.42 -10.05
N SER A 62 -33.86 -21.47 -9.10
CA SER A 62 -33.69 -22.15 -7.82
C SER A 62 -33.93 -23.65 -7.97
N MET A 63 -33.15 -24.47 -7.26
CA MET A 63 -33.45 -25.89 -7.06
C MET A 63 -34.66 -26.07 -6.13
N SER A 64 -35.36 -27.20 -6.24
CA SER A 64 -36.46 -27.56 -5.32
C SER A 64 -35.98 -27.91 -3.92
N ALA A 65 -34.75 -28.41 -3.80
CA ALA A 65 -34.06 -28.69 -2.53
C ALA A 65 -32.53 -28.67 -2.74
N PRO A 66 -31.72 -28.51 -1.67
CA PRO A 66 -30.26 -28.68 -1.72
C PRO A 66 -29.86 -30.00 -2.40
N GLY A 67 -28.96 -29.96 -3.38
CA GLY A 67 -28.51 -31.15 -4.12
C GLY A 67 -29.51 -31.73 -5.12
N ALA A 68 -30.71 -31.15 -5.31
CA ALA A 68 -31.69 -31.66 -6.27
C ALA A 68 -31.28 -31.45 -7.73
N ARG A 69 -30.51 -30.39 -8.01
CA ARG A 69 -29.93 -30.05 -9.33
C ARG A 69 -30.96 -30.00 -10.46
N ASP A 70 -32.16 -29.58 -10.10
CA ASP A 70 -33.30 -29.40 -11.00
C ASP A 70 -33.53 -27.93 -11.35
N PHE A 71 -34.35 -27.71 -12.37
CA PHE A 71 -34.71 -26.39 -12.90
C PHE A 71 -36.11 -26.02 -12.37
N ALA A 72 -36.27 -26.03 -11.04
CA ALA A 72 -37.58 -26.11 -10.40
C ALA A 72 -38.36 -24.79 -10.43
N GLU A 73 -37.72 -23.69 -10.05
CA GLU A 73 -38.34 -22.36 -9.95
C GLU A 73 -37.50 -21.35 -10.74
N LEU A 74 -38.00 -20.89 -11.89
CA LEU A 74 -37.35 -19.88 -12.72
C LEU A 74 -37.39 -18.53 -11.99
N GLY A 75 -36.23 -18.03 -11.57
CA GLY A 75 -36.09 -16.71 -11.00
C GLY A 75 -36.08 -15.61 -12.06
N GLY A 76 -35.33 -15.81 -13.16
CA GLY A 76 -35.29 -14.84 -14.24
C GLY A 76 -34.51 -15.25 -15.49
N VAL A 77 -34.47 -14.34 -16.46
CA VAL A 77 -33.92 -14.58 -17.80
C VAL A 77 -32.97 -13.43 -18.21
N SER A 78 -31.85 -13.78 -18.82
CA SER A 78 -30.82 -12.88 -19.35
C SER A 78 -30.64 -13.07 -20.86
N LEU A 79 -30.06 -12.07 -21.53
CA LEU A 79 -29.35 -12.28 -22.79
C LEU A 79 -27.84 -12.19 -22.54
N ASP A 80 -27.22 -13.35 -22.43
CA ASP A 80 -25.81 -13.50 -22.12
C ASP A 80 -24.99 -13.58 -23.41
N PRO A 81 -23.99 -12.69 -23.64
CA PRO A 81 -23.27 -12.63 -24.90
C PRO A 81 -22.36 -13.85 -25.12
N GLN A 82 -21.77 -14.38 -24.05
CA GLN A 82 -20.81 -15.49 -24.07
C GLN A 82 -20.88 -16.29 -22.78
N ILE A 83 -20.52 -17.57 -22.82
CA ILE A 83 -20.25 -18.37 -21.62
C ILE A 83 -18.83 -18.08 -21.15
N ASN A 84 -18.67 -16.99 -20.39
CA ASN A 84 -17.37 -16.50 -19.90
C ASN A 84 -17.53 -15.88 -18.51
N PHE A 85 -18.02 -16.66 -17.55
CA PHE A 85 -18.43 -16.18 -16.24
C PHE A 85 -17.42 -16.56 -15.15
N PRO A 86 -16.54 -15.64 -14.71
CA PRO A 86 -15.69 -15.86 -13.52
C PRO A 86 -16.47 -15.74 -12.19
N GLY A 87 -17.75 -15.34 -12.24
CA GLY A 87 -18.62 -15.22 -11.06
C GLY A 87 -20.09 -15.13 -11.45
N LEU A 88 -20.89 -16.13 -11.06
CA LEU A 88 -22.34 -16.21 -11.26
C LEU A 88 -23.15 -15.99 -9.98
N ALA A 89 -22.55 -16.16 -8.80
CA ALA A 89 -23.24 -16.10 -7.50
C ALA A 89 -24.11 -14.84 -7.32
N ALA A 90 -23.59 -13.66 -7.70
CA ALA A 90 -24.34 -12.39 -7.64
C ALA A 90 -25.43 -12.26 -8.72
N THR A 91 -25.36 -13.00 -9.82
CA THR A 91 -26.43 -13.09 -10.83
C THR A 91 -27.51 -14.07 -10.37
N PHE A 92 -27.14 -15.19 -9.75
CA PHE A 92 -28.08 -16.09 -9.07
C PHE A 92 -28.83 -15.34 -7.96
N GLU A 93 -28.14 -14.72 -7.01
CA GLU A 93 -28.75 -13.92 -5.94
C GLU A 93 -29.75 -12.87 -6.49
N SER A 94 -29.33 -12.13 -7.52
CA SER A 94 -30.14 -11.06 -8.14
C SER A 94 -31.33 -11.53 -8.98
N LEU A 95 -31.40 -12.81 -9.38
CA LEU A 95 -32.49 -13.36 -10.20
C LEU A 95 -33.35 -14.36 -9.44
N THR A 96 -32.78 -15.16 -8.54
CA THR A 96 -33.45 -16.29 -7.85
C THR A 96 -33.63 -16.06 -6.35
N GLY A 97 -33.09 -14.96 -5.80
CA GLY A 97 -33.12 -14.66 -4.37
C GLY A 97 -32.21 -15.54 -3.52
N ARG A 98 -31.25 -16.24 -4.13
CA ARG A 98 -30.20 -17.03 -3.46
C ARG A 98 -28.98 -17.24 -4.35
N ALA A 99 -27.78 -17.20 -3.80
CA ALA A 99 -26.53 -17.53 -4.50
C ALA A 99 -26.24 -19.04 -4.62
N GLU A 100 -26.83 -19.86 -3.74
CA GLU A 100 -26.56 -21.30 -3.59
C GLU A 100 -27.81 -22.15 -3.87
N HIS A 101 -27.62 -23.43 -4.20
CA HIS A 101 -28.67 -24.36 -4.63
C HIS A 101 -29.49 -23.83 -5.82
N THR A 102 -28.79 -23.49 -6.91
CA THR A 102 -29.35 -22.95 -8.15
C THR A 102 -28.93 -23.74 -9.38
N THR A 103 -29.62 -23.53 -10.50
CA THR A 103 -29.26 -24.10 -11.81
C THR A 103 -29.40 -23.04 -12.90
N ALA A 104 -28.58 -23.14 -13.95
CA ALA A 104 -28.62 -22.24 -15.10
C ALA A 104 -28.69 -23.02 -16.41
N ARG A 105 -29.49 -22.53 -17.36
CA ARG A 105 -29.58 -23.05 -18.74
C ARG A 105 -29.38 -21.92 -19.73
N TRP A 106 -28.44 -22.06 -20.65
CA TRP A 106 -28.29 -21.18 -21.81
C TRP A 106 -28.80 -21.89 -23.07
N THR A 107 -29.66 -21.22 -23.84
CA THR A 107 -30.24 -21.74 -25.09
C THR A 107 -30.13 -20.74 -26.23
N GLY A 108 -30.04 -21.26 -27.46
CA GLY A 108 -29.99 -20.46 -28.68
C GLY A 108 -29.47 -21.31 -29.84
N MET A 109 -28.80 -20.65 -30.77
CA MET A 109 -28.08 -21.27 -31.87
C MET A 109 -26.58 -20.97 -31.77
N ILE A 110 -25.74 -21.85 -32.34
CA ILE A 110 -24.32 -21.61 -32.57
C ILE A 110 -23.95 -21.77 -34.05
N GLU A 111 -23.10 -20.90 -34.58
CA GLU A 111 -22.56 -20.94 -35.94
C GLU A 111 -21.02 -21.00 -35.91
N ALA A 112 -20.42 -21.80 -36.79
CA ALA A 112 -18.97 -21.92 -36.92
C ALA A 112 -18.40 -20.93 -37.94
N PRO A 113 -17.30 -20.20 -37.66
CA PRO A 113 -16.70 -19.25 -38.61
C PRO A 113 -16.03 -19.93 -39.82
N ALA A 114 -15.82 -21.25 -39.77
CA ALA A 114 -15.35 -22.06 -40.89
C ALA A 114 -15.91 -23.48 -40.77
N THR A 115 -16.16 -24.16 -41.90
CA THR A 115 -16.67 -25.54 -41.92
C THR A 115 -15.62 -26.54 -41.43
N GLY A 116 -15.58 -26.86 -40.14
CA GLY A 116 -14.54 -27.67 -39.49
C GLY A 116 -15.08 -28.78 -38.58
N ASP A 117 -14.15 -29.52 -37.96
CA ASP A 117 -14.41 -30.34 -36.77
C ASP A 117 -13.98 -29.52 -35.54
N TYR A 118 -14.91 -29.28 -34.63
CA TYR A 118 -14.73 -28.40 -33.48
C TYR A 118 -14.71 -29.19 -32.16
N THR A 119 -13.65 -29.02 -31.38
CA THR A 119 -13.55 -29.56 -30.02
C THR A 119 -13.96 -28.48 -29.03
N PHE A 120 -14.92 -28.77 -28.17
CA PHE A 120 -15.35 -27.88 -27.09
C PHE A 120 -14.62 -28.22 -25.78
N TYR A 121 -14.36 -27.18 -24.98
CA TYR A 121 -13.75 -27.27 -23.66
C TYR A 121 -14.60 -26.45 -22.69
N GLY A 122 -15.29 -27.13 -21.78
CA GLY A 122 -16.04 -26.49 -20.69
C GLY A 122 -15.29 -26.58 -19.38
N ILE A 123 -15.39 -25.58 -18.53
CA ILE A 123 -14.93 -25.60 -17.14
C ILE A 123 -15.89 -24.76 -16.31
N GLY A 124 -16.26 -25.23 -15.11
CA GLY A 124 -17.25 -24.60 -14.24
C GLY A 124 -17.05 -24.99 -12.78
N ASP A 125 -17.75 -24.31 -11.88
CA ASP A 125 -17.63 -24.52 -10.43
C ASP A 125 -18.30 -25.82 -9.98
N ASN A 126 -19.47 -26.19 -10.51
CA ASN A 126 -19.93 -27.58 -10.43
C ASN A 126 -20.33 -28.10 -11.82
N GLY A 127 -20.87 -29.32 -11.86
CA GLY A 127 -21.16 -30.06 -13.09
C GLY A 127 -22.03 -29.31 -14.12
N PHE A 128 -21.72 -29.59 -15.39
CA PHE A 128 -22.32 -28.96 -16.56
C PHE A 128 -22.48 -29.95 -17.73
N ARG A 129 -23.43 -29.67 -18.61
CA ARG A 129 -23.80 -30.50 -19.76
C ARG A 129 -24.02 -29.64 -20.99
N LEU A 130 -23.24 -29.88 -22.04
CA LEU A 130 -23.33 -29.18 -23.33
C LEU A 130 -24.03 -30.07 -24.35
N PHE A 131 -25.03 -29.54 -25.03
CA PHE A 131 -25.76 -30.19 -26.11
C PHE A 131 -25.65 -29.37 -27.41
N ILE A 132 -25.41 -30.05 -28.53
CA ILE A 132 -25.46 -29.50 -29.89
C ILE A 132 -26.44 -30.33 -30.73
N ASP A 133 -27.38 -29.70 -31.43
CA ASP A 133 -28.45 -30.36 -32.20
C ASP A 133 -29.17 -31.45 -31.37
N GLY A 134 -29.54 -31.09 -30.14
CA GLY A 134 -30.17 -31.96 -29.13
C GLY A 134 -29.28 -33.05 -28.52
N LYS A 135 -28.06 -33.30 -29.02
CA LYS A 135 -27.19 -34.41 -28.60
C LYS A 135 -26.18 -33.94 -27.54
N PRO A 136 -25.91 -34.72 -26.47
CA PRO A 136 -24.84 -34.38 -25.53
C PRO A 136 -23.47 -34.46 -26.20
N VAL A 137 -22.68 -33.40 -26.01
CA VAL A 137 -21.32 -33.19 -26.51
C VAL A 137 -20.31 -33.16 -25.35
N ILE A 138 -20.74 -32.66 -24.20
CA ILE A 138 -20.12 -32.88 -22.89
C ILE A 138 -21.25 -33.25 -21.92
N ASP A 139 -21.06 -34.31 -21.12
CA ASP A 139 -22.02 -34.73 -20.08
C ASP A 139 -21.27 -34.99 -18.77
N HIS A 140 -21.19 -33.98 -17.90
CA HIS A 140 -20.43 -34.02 -16.64
C HIS A 140 -21.27 -33.42 -15.50
N TRP A 141 -22.25 -34.18 -14.99
CA TRP A 141 -23.19 -33.69 -13.95
C TRP A 141 -22.75 -34.00 -12.51
N GLU A 142 -21.44 -34.03 -12.28
CA GLU A 142 -20.83 -34.36 -10.98
C GLU A 142 -20.55 -33.12 -10.11
N PRO A 143 -20.57 -33.24 -8.78
CA PRO A 143 -20.26 -32.14 -7.86
C PRO A 143 -18.75 -32.02 -7.63
N ASP A 144 -18.03 -31.61 -8.67
CA ASP A 144 -16.63 -31.20 -8.57
C ASP A 144 -16.35 -29.92 -9.37
N TRP A 145 -15.33 -29.18 -8.91
CA TRP A 145 -15.03 -27.82 -9.37
C TRP A 145 -13.75 -27.72 -10.18
N ASP A 146 -13.75 -26.74 -11.10
CA ASP A 146 -12.62 -26.32 -11.93
C ASP A 146 -11.95 -27.44 -12.75
N LYS A 147 -12.70 -28.52 -13.03
CA LYS A 147 -12.26 -29.60 -13.93
C LYS A 147 -12.67 -29.29 -15.36
N GLU A 148 -11.69 -29.02 -16.22
CA GLU A 148 -11.95 -28.82 -17.64
C GLU A 148 -12.33 -30.15 -18.33
N GLN A 149 -13.52 -30.16 -18.94
CA GLN A 149 -14.06 -31.26 -19.72
C GLN A 149 -13.89 -30.96 -21.20
N THR A 150 -13.39 -31.95 -21.95
CA THR A 150 -13.12 -31.83 -23.40
C THR A 150 -14.07 -32.74 -24.18
N SER A 151 -14.73 -32.22 -25.21
CA SER A 151 -15.64 -33.00 -26.05
C SER A 151 -14.90 -33.91 -27.04
N ALA A 152 -15.62 -34.87 -27.63
CA ALA A 152 -15.24 -35.38 -28.94
C ALA A 152 -15.40 -34.26 -30.01
N PRO A 153 -14.66 -34.28 -31.12
CA PRO A 153 -14.83 -33.28 -32.19
C PRO A 153 -16.24 -33.35 -32.80
N VAL A 154 -16.89 -32.19 -32.93
CA VAL A 154 -18.22 -32.00 -33.51
C VAL A 154 -18.09 -31.35 -34.88
N ARG A 155 -18.64 -31.97 -35.92
CA ARG A 155 -18.66 -31.41 -37.28
C ARG A 155 -19.64 -30.23 -37.32
N LEU A 156 -19.16 -29.03 -37.63
CA LEU A 156 -19.97 -27.82 -37.82
C LEU A 156 -19.72 -27.23 -39.23
N THR A 157 -20.73 -26.60 -39.80
CA THR A 157 -20.66 -25.94 -41.12
C THR A 157 -20.78 -24.43 -40.96
N ALA A 158 -19.97 -23.66 -41.68
CA ALA A 158 -20.14 -22.21 -41.74
C ALA A 158 -21.39 -21.84 -42.58
N GLY A 159 -22.19 -20.89 -42.08
CA GLY A 159 -23.51 -20.59 -42.63
C GLY A 159 -24.64 -21.52 -42.14
N GLU A 160 -24.34 -22.55 -41.33
CA GLU A 160 -25.36 -23.38 -40.68
C GLU A 160 -25.43 -23.05 -39.19
N LYS A 161 -26.62 -22.63 -38.72
CA LYS A 161 -26.89 -22.36 -37.31
C LYS A 161 -27.40 -23.65 -36.64
N HIS A 162 -26.59 -24.23 -35.77
CA HIS A 162 -26.86 -25.46 -35.00
C HIS A 162 -27.56 -25.14 -33.68
N GLU A 163 -28.42 -26.03 -33.15
CA GLU A 163 -29.07 -25.80 -31.85
C GLU A 163 -28.03 -25.88 -30.72
N PHE A 164 -28.00 -24.88 -29.84
CA PHE A 164 -27.12 -24.83 -28.68
C PHE A 164 -27.92 -24.88 -27.37
N ARG A 165 -27.56 -25.81 -26.48
CA ARG A 165 -28.01 -25.78 -25.08
C ARG A 165 -26.85 -26.13 -24.14
N LEU A 166 -26.55 -25.26 -23.18
CA LEU A 166 -25.67 -25.54 -22.05
C LEU A 166 -26.47 -25.51 -20.76
N GLU A 167 -26.24 -26.46 -19.87
CA GLU A 167 -26.83 -26.53 -18.53
C GLU A 167 -25.72 -26.65 -17.48
N MET A 168 -25.86 -26.00 -16.33
CA MET A 168 -24.99 -26.19 -15.15
C MET A 168 -25.79 -26.08 -13.85
N PHE A 169 -25.22 -26.58 -12.75
CA PHE A 169 -25.76 -26.41 -11.41
C PHE A 169 -24.74 -25.77 -10.47
N GLN A 170 -25.25 -25.25 -9.35
CA GLN A 170 -24.48 -24.66 -8.28
C GLN A 170 -25.04 -25.13 -6.93
N ASP A 171 -24.30 -25.99 -6.22
CA ASP A 171 -24.67 -26.49 -4.90
C ASP A 171 -24.25 -25.49 -3.80
N PHE A 172 -22.96 -25.16 -3.63
CA PHE A 172 -22.47 -24.24 -2.58
C PHE A 172 -21.12 -23.59 -2.92
N GLY A 173 -20.85 -22.40 -2.38
CA GLY A 173 -19.58 -21.69 -2.51
C GLY A 173 -19.48 -20.69 -3.67
N GLY A 174 -18.37 -20.74 -4.41
CA GLY A 174 -18.18 -19.95 -5.64
C GLY A 174 -19.10 -20.42 -6.76
N ALA A 175 -19.22 -19.68 -7.85
CA ALA A 175 -19.97 -20.13 -9.03
C ALA A 175 -19.36 -19.55 -10.30
N ASN A 176 -18.88 -20.40 -11.20
CA ASN A 176 -18.18 -20.01 -12.44
C ASN A 176 -18.59 -20.94 -13.60
N MET A 177 -18.49 -20.45 -14.85
CA MET A 177 -18.70 -21.26 -16.06
C MET A 177 -18.07 -20.61 -17.29
N PHE A 178 -17.23 -21.36 -18.01
CA PHE A 178 -16.52 -20.92 -19.22
C PHE A 178 -16.64 -21.95 -20.35
N LEU A 179 -16.86 -21.50 -21.59
CA LEU A 179 -16.84 -22.36 -22.78
C LEU A 179 -15.83 -21.87 -23.83
N ARG A 180 -14.91 -22.76 -24.20
CA ARG A 180 -13.88 -22.55 -25.24
C ARG A 180 -14.04 -23.58 -26.35
N TRP A 181 -13.50 -23.29 -27.52
CA TRP A 181 -13.46 -24.21 -28.67
C TRP A 181 -12.13 -24.14 -29.43
N SER A 182 -11.80 -25.20 -30.17
CA SER A 182 -10.68 -25.28 -31.11
C SER A 182 -11.09 -26.03 -32.38
N SER A 183 -10.31 -25.93 -33.45
CA SER A 183 -10.44 -26.76 -34.65
C SER A 183 -9.06 -26.98 -35.30
N PRO A 184 -8.88 -27.87 -36.29
CA PRO A 184 -7.61 -28.06 -36.99
C PRO A 184 -7.01 -26.80 -37.64
N ALA A 185 -7.79 -25.74 -37.80
CA ALA A 185 -7.36 -24.43 -38.33
C ALA A 185 -7.41 -23.29 -37.29
N MET A 186 -7.76 -23.58 -36.03
CA MET A 186 -8.10 -22.58 -35.02
C MET A 186 -7.65 -23.02 -33.62
N GLY A 187 -6.73 -22.27 -33.01
CA GLY A 187 -6.29 -22.51 -31.65
C GLY A 187 -7.42 -22.43 -30.62
N LYS A 188 -7.22 -23.06 -29.45
CA LYS A 188 -8.21 -23.06 -28.36
C LYS A 188 -8.47 -21.63 -27.87
N GLN A 189 -9.68 -21.14 -28.07
CA GLN A 189 -10.12 -19.79 -27.69
C GLN A 189 -11.55 -19.79 -27.12
N LEU A 190 -11.95 -18.69 -26.49
CA LEU A 190 -13.34 -18.48 -26.06
C LEU A 190 -14.30 -18.53 -27.27
N VAL A 191 -15.52 -19.05 -27.09
CA VAL A 191 -16.55 -18.97 -28.15
C VAL A 191 -17.01 -17.50 -28.26
N PRO A 192 -16.85 -16.81 -29.41
CA PRO A 192 -17.16 -15.40 -29.55
C PRO A 192 -18.66 -15.13 -29.48
N GLU A 193 -19.08 -13.95 -29.03
CA GLU A 193 -20.50 -13.55 -28.99
C GLU A 193 -21.17 -13.71 -30.37
N SER A 194 -20.47 -13.33 -31.44
CA SER A 194 -20.94 -13.44 -32.82
C SER A 194 -21.17 -14.86 -33.32
N ALA A 195 -20.66 -15.90 -32.63
CA ALA A 195 -21.00 -17.28 -32.94
C ALA A 195 -22.38 -17.68 -32.41
N PHE A 196 -22.97 -16.92 -31.49
CA PHE A 196 -24.28 -17.22 -30.90
C PHE A 196 -25.40 -16.39 -31.53
N THR A 197 -26.62 -16.94 -31.52
CA THR A 197 -27.86 -16.22 -31.84
C THR A 197 -28.96 -16.67 -30.87
N PRO A 198 -29.79 -15.75 -30.31
CA PRO A 198 -30.85 -16.15 -29.39
C PRO A 198 -31.92 -17.03 -30.07
N PRO A 199 -32.69 -17.81 -29.29
CA PRO A 199 -33.70 -18.71 -29.86
C PRO A 199 -34.87 -17.93 -30.47
N THR A 200 -35.39 -18.41 -31.60
CA THR A 200 -36.45 -17.76 -32.38
C THR A 200 -37.67 -17.38 -31.53
N GLY A 201 -38.04 -16.10 -31.56
CA GLY A 201 -39.17 -15.55 -30.80
C GLY A 201 -38.85 -15.05 -29.39
N PHE A 202 -37.59 -15.16 -28.93
CA PHE A 202 -37.13 -14.46 -27.74
C PHE A 202 -37.02 -12.95 -28.01
N GLN A 203 -37.82 -12.15 -27.31
CA GLN A 203 -37.73 -10.68 -27.37
C GLN A 203 -36.50 -10.20 -26.62
N VAL A 204 -35.72 -9.33 -27.26
CA VAL A 204 -34.48 -8.80 -26.69
C VAL A 204 -34.60 -7.32 -26.41
N TYR A 205 -34.28 -6.95 -25.17
CA TYR A 205 -34.32 -5.58 -24.69
C TYR A 205 -33.02 -5.19 -23.98
N PRO A 206 -32.38 -4.07 -24.36
CA PRO A 206 -32.41 -3.47 -25.69
C PRO A 206 -31.70 -4.38 -26.72
N VAL A 207 -31.97 -4.19 -28.02
CA VAL A 207 -31.34 -4.96 -29.11
C VAL A 207 -29.89 -4.55 -29.35
N GLU A 208 -29.54 -3.27 -29.11
CA GLU A 208 -28.17 -2.77 -29.05
C GLU A 208 -27.92 -2.15 -27.67
N LEU A 209 -26.76 -2.44 -27.07
CA LEU A 209 -26.36 -1.89 -25.77
C LEU A 209 -24.87 -1.52 -25.82
N THR A 210 -24.57 -0.24 -26.01
CA THR A 210 -23.21 0.25 -26.30
C THR A 210 -22.80 1.37 -25.34
N VAL A 211 -21.54 1.36 -24.88
CA VAL A 211 -20.91 2.52 -24.21
C VAL A 211 -20.10 3.28 -25.24
N ALA A 212 -20.32 4.60 -25.32
CA ALA A 212 -19.69 5.49 -26.29
C ALA A 212 -18.19 5.66 -26.07
N GLU A 213 -17.48 6.17 -27.09
CA GLU A 213 -16.02 6.37 -27.09
C GLU A 213 -15.51 7.26 -25.93
N ASP A 214 -16.35 8.11 -25.36
CA ASP A 214 -16.03 9.01 -24.23
C ASP A 214 -16.20 8.35 -22.85
N GLY A 215 -16.79 7.14 -22.80
CA GLY A 215 -17.11 6.42 -21.56
C GLY A 215 -18.25 7.02 -20.73
N ARG A 216 -18.86 8.14 -21.14
CA ARG A 216 -19.83 8.89 -20.34
C ARG A 216 -21.27 8.73 -20.82
N GLN A 217 -21.48 8.21 -22.03
CA GLN A 217 -22.80 7.88 -22.53
C GLN A 217 -22.91 6.37 -22.76
N LEU A 218 -24.04 5.80 -22.32
CA LEU A 218 -24.48 4.47 -22.69
C LEU A 218 -25.75 4.61 -23.55
N ARG A 219 -25.78 3.96 -24.71
CA ARG A 219 -26.92 3.89 -25.61
C ARG A 219 -27.59 2.53 -25.47
N ALA A 220 -28.91 2.54 -25.33
CA ALA A 220 -29.76 1.36 -25.36
C ALA A 220 -30.78 1.54 -26.49
N ARG A 221 -30.58 0.87 -27.64
CA ARG A 221 -31.48 0.95 -28.81
C ARG A 221 -32.48 -0.20 -28.80
N PHE A 222 -33.74 0.12 -28.97
CA PHE A 222 -34.86 -0.81 -29.01
C PHE A 222 -35.36 -1.00 -30.45
N GLU A 223 -36.13 -2.06 -30.73
CA GLU A 223 -36.76 -2.25 -32.05
C GLU A 223 -37.76 -1.14 -32.39
N ASN A 224 -38.38 -0.56 -31.35
CA ASN A 224 -39.52 0.34 -31.44
C ASN A 224 -39.27 1.59 -30.59
N LYS A 225 -39.99 2.68 -30.89
CA LYS A 225 -39.90 3.95 -30.18
C LYS A 225 -40.01 3.78 -28.66
N VAL A 226 -39.09 4.40 -27.91
CA VAL A 226 -39.12 4.41 -26.45
C VAL A 226 -40.03 5.52 -25.88
N SER A 227 -40.64 5.24 -24.73
CA SER A 227 -41.54 6.17 -24.02
C SER A 227 -41.67 5.82 -22.53
N ASP A 228 -42.32 6.70 -21.78
CA ASP A 228 -42.57 6.59 -20.33
C ASP A 228 -41.28 6.42 -19.51
N ILE A 229 -40.33 7.33 -19.73
CA ILE A 229 -38.95 7.22 -19.23
C ILE A 229 -38.69 7.90 -17.86
N ASP A 230 -39.65 8.65 -17.33
CA ASP A 230 -39.40 9.62 -16.24
C ASP A 230 -38.90 8.97 -14.94
N ALA A 231 -39.34 7.75 -14.64
CA ALA A 231 -38.90 6.97 -13.47
C ALA A 231 -37.70 6.05 -13.75
N VAL A 232 -37.35 5.81 -15.02
CA VAL A 232 -36.39 4.76 -15.43
C VAL A 232 -35.01 4.94 -14.79
N LYS A 233 -34.59 6.18 -14.51
CA LYS A 233 -33.32 6.46 -13.83
C LYS A 233 -33.21 5.75 -12.47
N ASP A 234 -34.27 5.79 -11.66
CA ASP A 234 -34.22 5.31 -10.27
C ASP A 234 -34.38 3.77 -10.20
N HIS A 235 -34.84 3.18 -11.30
CA HIS A 235 -35.02 1.75 -11.55
C HIS A 235 -33.88 1.13 -12.39
N LEU A 236 -32.80 1.87 -12.62
CA LEU A 236 -31.68 1.48 -13.48
C LEU A 236 -30.35 1.50 -12.71
N LYS A 237 -29.67 0.37 -12.70
CA LYS A 237 -28.32 0.18 -12.15
C LYS A 237 -27.34 -0.10 -13.28
N ILE A 238 -26.23 0.63 -13.32
CA ILE A 238 -25.10 0.38 -14.23
C ILE A 238 -23.87 0.08 -13.38
N GLU A 239 -23.11 -0.95 -13.75
CA GLU A 239 -21.88 -1.35 -13.06
C GLU A 239 -20.74 -1.52 -14.06
N ALA A 240 -19.57 -0.98 -13.76
CA ALA A 240 -18.32 -1.27 -14.45
C ALA A 240 -17.43 -2.11 -13.52
N ASP A 241 -17.08 -3.33 -13.92
CA ASP A 241 -16.29 -4.29 -13.13
C ASP A 241 -16.80 -4.45 -11.67
N THR A 242 -18.10 -4.70 -11.51
CA THR A 242 -18.84 -4.76 -10.22
C THR A 242 -18.95 -3.43 -9.43
N THR A 243 -18.49 -2.31 -9.99
CA THR A 243 -18.58 -0.99 -9.36
C THR A 243 -19.73 -0.18 -9.93
N ALA A 244 -20.69 0.18 -9.08
CA ALA A 244 -21.84 0.99 -9.47
C ALA A 244 -21.41 2.36 -10.03
N MET A 245 -21.86 2.67 -11.25
CA MET A 245 -21.55 3.90 -11.97
C MET A 245 -22.66 4.94 -11.75
N PRO A 246 -22.35 6.12 -11.18
CA PRO A 246 -23.39 7.11 -10.86
C PRO A 246 -24.08 7.68 -12.11
N ILE A 247 -25.39 7.46 -12.21
CA ILE A 247 -26.22 7.93 -13.33
C ILE A 247 -26.59 9.41 -13.14
N GLY A 248 -26.20 10.24 -14.09
CA GLY A 248 -26.58 11.65 -14.16
C GLY A 248 -28.03 11.80 -14.63
N SER A 249 -28.34 11.31 -15.83
CA SER A 249 -29.66 11.41 -16.47
C SER A 249 -29.95 10.26 -17.42
N VAL A 250 -31.24 10.01 -17.67
CA VAL A 250 -31.75 9.17 -18.77
C VAL A 250 -32.57 10.07 -19.69
N ALA A 251 -32.43 9.92 -21.01
CA ALA A 251 -33.19 10.66 -22.01
C ALA A 251 -33.46 9.78 -23.24
N VAL A 252 -34.50 10.10 -24.02
CA VAL A 252 -34.63 9.58 -25.40
C VAL A 252 -33.61 10.28 -26.29
N ASP A 253 -32.95 9.54 -27.19
CA ASP A 253 -32.04 10.15 -28.16
C ASP A 253 -32.82 11.08 -29.10
N SER A 254 -32.30 12.29 -29.29
CA SER A 254 -32.85 13.29 -30.20
C SER A 254 -32.60 12.97 -31.68
N GLY A 255 -31.62 12.11 -31.98
CA GLY A 255 -31.39 11.57 -33.33
C GLY A 255 -32.18 10.29 -33.60
N ASP A 256 -32.44 9.48 -32.57
CA ASP A 256 -33.08 8.16 -32.70
C ASP A 256 -34.18 7.95 -31.63
N PRO A 257 -35.48 8.10 -31.98
CA PRO A 257 -36.57 7.93 -31.02
C PRO A 257 -36.72 6.48 -30.49
N ASN A 258 -35.97 5.51 -31.02
CA ASN A 258 -35.91 4.15 -30.51
C ASN A 258 -34.77 3.93 -29.50
N SER A 259 -33.92 4.93 -29.24
CA SER A 259 -32.81 4.83 -28.28
C SER A 259 -33.05 5.60 -26.99
N LEU A 260 -32.59 5.03 -25.87
CA LEU A 260 -32.28 5.76 -24.65
C LEU A 260 -30.78 6.10 -24.62
N ILE A 261 -30.45 7.32 -24.19
CA ILE A 261 -29.11 7.72 -23.77
C ILE A 261 -29.09 7.85 -22.26
N VAL A 262 -28.20 7.12 -21.61
CA VAL A 262 -27.92 7.19 -20.18
C VAL A 262 -26.59 7.92 -19.99
N THR A 263 -26.64 9.10 -19.39
CA THR A 263 -25.45 9.93 -19.14
C THR A 263 -24.89 9.61 -17.75
N LEU A 264 -23.62 9.23 -17.67
CA LEU A 264 -22.91 8.88 -16.45
C LEU A 264 -22.11 10.08 -15.92
N ALA A 265 -22.15 10.29 -14.59
CA ALA A 265 -21.38 11.34 -13.94
C ALA A 265 -19.87 11.01 -13.89
N ALA A 266 -19.53 9.72 -13.83
CA ALA A 266 -18.17 9.19 -13.94
C ALA A 266 -17.99 8.40 -15.26
N PRO A 267 -16.83 8.46 -15.93
CA PRO A 267 -16.59 7.72 -17.16
C PRO A 267 -16.32 6.25 -16.89
N ILE A 268 -16.82 5.37 -17.77
CA ILE A 268 -16.37 3.99 -17.93
C ILE A 268 -15.08 4.00 -18.76
N GLN A 269 -14.07 3.25 -18.34
CA GLN A 269 -12.81 3.14 -19.07
C GLN A 269 -12.82 2.03 -20.13
N LYS A 270 -11.86 2.10 -21.05
CA LYS A 270 -11.55 1.03 -22.01
C LYS A 270 -11.36 -0.30 -21.28
N ASN A 271 -11.77 -1.40 -21.90
CA ASN A 271 -11.66 -2.79 -21.43
C ASN A 271 -12.50 -3.17 -20.19
N GLN A 272 -13.16 -2.23 -19.50
CA GLN A 272 -14.06 -2.58 -18.39
C GLN A 272 -15.27 -3.39 -18.87
N GLN A 273 -15.68 -4.39 -18.08
CA GLN A 273 -16.95 -5.10 -18.30
C GLN A 273 -18.10 -4.28 -17.73
N VAL A 274 -19.13 -4.03 -18.54
CA VAL A 274 -20.23 -3.13 -18.19
C VAL A 274 -21.52 -3.93 -18.09
N LYS A 275 -22.10 -4.02 -16.89
CA LYS A 275 -23.39 -4.66 -16.62
C LYS A 275 -24.46 -3.59 -16.45
N VAL A 276 -25.62 -3.82 -17.05
CA VAL A 276 -26.82 -2.98 -16.92
C VAL A 276 -27.95 -3.83 -16.39
N THR A 277 -28.57 -3.37 -15.30
CA THR A 277 -29.76 -3.97 -14.70
C THR A 277 -30.86 -2.91 -14.66
N TYR A 278 -32.00 -3.21 -15.28
CA TYR A 278 -33.26 -2.48 -15.12
C TYR A 278 -34.26 -3.45 -14.46
N ASP A 279 -34.93 -3.04 -13.39
CA ASP A 279 -35.79 -3.95 -12.61
C ASP A 279 -37.13 -4.31 -13.28
N GLY A 280 -37.60 -3.49 -14.22
CA GLY A 280 -38.89 -3.64 -14.89
C GLY A 280 -40.00 -2.72 -14.37
N GLU A 281 -39.83 -2.11 -13.19
CA GLU A 281 -40.88 -1.35 -12.50
C GLU A 281 -40.95 0.12 -12.92
N GLY A 282 -39.84 0.69 -13.44
CA GLY A 282 -39.74 2.10 -13.88
C GLY A 282 -40.59 2.53 -15.08
N GLY A 283 -41.57 1.73 -15.51
CA GLY A 283 -42.61 2.10 -16.48
C GLY A 283 -42.21 2.10 -17.97
N LEU A 284 -40.94 1.86 -18.29
CA LEU A 284 -40.38 1.95 -19.64
C LEU A 284 -41.18 1.15 -20.68
N LYS A 285 -41.46 1.77 -21.84
CA LYS A 285 -42.10 1.10 -22.98
C LYS A 285 -41.27 1.19 -24.25
N ALA A 286 -41.31 0.13 -25.04
CA ALA A 286 -40.84 0.07 -26.42
C ALA A 286 -42.04 -0.24 -27.34
N GLY A 287 -42.46 0.75 -28.14
CA GLY A 287 -43.71 0.69 -28.89
C GLY A 287 -44.93 0.60 -27.96
N THR A 288 -45.70 -0.49 -28.05
CA THR A 288 -46.84 -0.76 -27.16
C THR A 288 -46.52 -1.72 -26.01
N GLY A 289 -45.32 -2.30 -25.97
CA GLY A 289 -44.91 -3.24 -24.92
C GLY A 289 -44.20 -2.54 -23.77
N THR A 290 -44.53 -2.92 -22.53
CA THR A 290 -43.70 -2.60 -21.36
C THR A 290 -42.41 -3.42 -21.45
N VAL A 291 -41.28 -2.77 -21.20
CA VAL A 291 -39.98 -3.42 -21.12
C VAL A 291 -39.90 -4.17 -19.78
N PRO A 292 -39.61 -5.48 -19.75
CA PRO A 292 -39.52 -6.27 -18.52
C PRO A 292 -38.21 -5.96 -17.77
N GLN A 293 -37.95 -6.70 -16.69
CA GLN A 293 -36.61 -6.76 -16.09
C GLN A 293 -35.56 -7.05 -17.18
N ILE A 294 -34.47 -6.29 -17.20
CA ILE A 294 -33.30 -6.52 -18.06
C ILE A 294 -32.11 -6.75 -17.15
N ILE A 295 -31.35 -7.80 -17.41
CA ILE A 295 -29.93 -7.87 -17.04
C ILE A 295 -29.16 -8.17 -18.32
N ARG A 296 -28.21 -7.29 -18.70
CA ARG A 296 -27.36 -7.46 -19.89
C ARG A 296 -25.97 -6.84 -19.71
N SER A 297 -24.99 -7.35 -20.45
CA SER A 297 -23.70 -6.70 -20.65
C SER A 297 -23.77 -5.70 -21.82
N ALA A 298 -23.10 -4.56 -21.70
CA ALA A 298 -22.93 -3.58 -22.76
C ALA A 298 -21.60 -3.80 -23.52
N GLN A 299 -21.61 -3.62 -24.84
CA GLN A 299 -20.40 -3.53 -25.63
C GLN A 299 -19.69 -2.21 -25.30
N ASN A 300 -18.50 -2.31 -24.72
CA ASN A 300 -17.74 -1.14 -24.27
C ASN A 300 -16.81 -0.62 -25.37
N ALA A 301 -17.22 0.44 -26.08
CA ALA A 301 -16.39 1.13 -27.07
C ALA A 301 -15.59 2.31 -26.47
N SER A 302 -15.58 2.48 -25.14
CA SER A 302 -14.86 3.57 -24.48
C SER A 302 -13.37 3.53 -24.82
N THR A 303 -12.84 4.69 -25.22
CA THR A 303 -11.40 4.91 -25.45
C THR A 303 -10.69 5.44 -24.22
N HIS A 304 -11.45 5.81 -23.18
CA HIS A 304 -10.95 6.47 -21.98
C HIS A 304 -9.95 5.58 -21.21
N ARG A 305 -8.85 6.19 -20.74
CA ARG A 305 -7.78 5.55 -19.97
C ARG A 305 -7.57 6.35 -18.68
N LEU A 306 -7.22 5.67 -17.61
CA LEU A 306 -6.79 6.29 -16.37
C LEU A 306 -5.40 6.94 -16.56
N THR A 307 -5.35 8.27 -16.69
CA THR A 307 -4.10 9.05 -16.77
C THR A 307 -3.98 9.97 -15.57
N THR A 308 -2.75 10.33 -15.19
CA THR A 308 -2.52 11.36 -14.17
C THR A 308 -2.53 12.78 -14.77
N PRO A 309 -2.73 13.83 -13.94
CA PRO A 309 -2.58 15.23 -14.36
C PRO A 309 -1.20 15.62 -14.93
N TRP A 310 -0.17 14.76 -14.79
CA TRP A 310 1.15 14.94 -15.38
C TRP A 310 1.33 14.13 -16.66
N GLY A 311 0.79 12.90 -16.74
CA GLY A 311 0.74 12.10 -17.98
C GLY A 311 0.02 12.82 -19.11
N ASP A 312 -1.09 13.53 -18.80
CA ASP A 312 -1.80 14.44 -19.70
C ASP A 312 -0.90 15.50 -20.38
N LYS A 313 0.30 15.75 -19.85
CA LYS A 313 1.18 16.89 -20.18
C LYS A 313 2.64 16.49 -20.42
N VAL A 314 2.95 15.20 -20.54
CA VAL A 314 4.33 14.73 -20.69
C VAL A 314 4.88 15.07 -22.08
N ASP A 315 6.05 15.72 -22.14
CA ASP A 315 6.78 15.84 -23.40
C ASP A 315 7.47 14.52 -23.71
N LYS A 316 6.83 13.70 -24.56
CA LYS A 316 7.38 12.42 -25.02
C LYS A 316 8.71 12.56 -25.79
N ASN A 317 9.16 13.77 -26.14
CA ASN A 317 10.48 14.02 -26.74
C ASN A 317 11.60 14.21 -25.69
N ASN A 318 11.25 14.64 -24.48
CA ASN A 318 12.19 15.02 -23.43
C ASN A 318 11.60 14.80 -22.00
N PRO A 319 11.12 13.59 -21.66
CA PRO A 319 10.54 13.30 -20.36
C PRO A 319 11.63 13.21 -19.28
N LEU A 320 11.28 13.59 -18.05
CA LEU A 320 12.19 13.71 -16.91
C LEU A 320 13.49 14.48 -17.26
N PRO A 321 13.38 15.76 -17.67
CA PRO A 321 14.50 16.57 -18.17
C PRO A 321 15.49 17.01 -17.08
N GLU A 322 15.19 16.77 -15.80
CA GLU A 322 16.03 17.12 -14.67
C GLU A 322 17.28 16.22 -14.55
N TYR A 323 18.35 16.71 -13.92
CA TYR A 323 19.56 15.90 -13.73
C TYR A 323 19.31 14.73 -12.73
N PRO A 324 19.70 13.47 -13.03
CA PRO A 324 19.27 12.31 -12.25
C PRO A 324 19.92 12.13 -10.87
N ARG A 325 21.09 12.74 -10.58
CA ARG A 325 21.83 12.53 -9.32
C ARG A 325 21.98 13.82 -8.49
N PRO A 326 21.00 14.17 -7.63
CA PRO A 326 21.07 15.40 -6.81
C PRO A 326 22.29 15.53 -5.87
N GLN A 327 22.97 14.43 -5.54
CA GLN A 327 24.19 14.42 -4.70
C GLN A 327 25.51 14.27 -5.51
N GLN A 328 25.45 14.29 -6.85
CA GLN A 328 26.61 14.16 -7.73
C GLN A 328 26.45 15.06 -8.98
N VAL A 329 26.11 16.33 -8.76
CA VAL A 329 25.72 17.28 -9.80
C VAL A 329 26.92 17.68 -10.67
N ARG A 330 26.74 17.66 -11.99
CA ARG A 330 27.77 18.06 -12.97
C ARG A 330 27.22 19.06 -13.98
N GLY A 331 27.93 20.17 -14.18
CA GLY A 331 27.53 21.24 -15.10
C GLY A 331 27.54 20.89 -16.60
N LYS A 332 28.08 19.73 -16.99
CA LYS A 332 27.99 19.20 -18.35
C LYS A 332 27.43 17.78 -18.32
N TRP A 333 26.32 17.57 -18.99
CA TRP A 333 25.67 16.28 -19.19
C TRP A 333 24.69 16.39 -20.37
N LYS A 334 24.09 15.28 -20.79
CA LYS A 334 23.02 15.23 -21.78
C LYS A 334 22.06 14.09 -21.51
N ASN A 335 20.79 14.42 -21.31
CA ASN A 335 19.69 13.46 -21.23
C ASN A 335 19.53 12.69 -22.56
N LEU A 336 19.27 11.39 -22.48
CA LEU A 336 19.05 10.48 -23.60
C LEU A 336 17.66 9.83 -23.60
N ASN A 337 16.74 10.30 -22.75
CA ASN A 337 15.32 9.96 -22.74
C ASN A 337 14.60 10.36 -24.07
N GLY A 338 13.28 10.23 -24.10
CA GLY A 338 12.45 10.44 -25.28
C GLY A 338 12.51 9.24 -26.22
N PRO A 339 12.26 9.41 -27.53
CA PRO A 339 12.16 8.29 -28.45
C PRO A 339 13.48 7.52 -28.62
N TRP A 340 13.40 6.21 -28.50
CA TRP A 340 14.37 5.23 -28.99
C TRP A 340 13.69 4.38 -30.08
N GLN A 341 14.48 3.73 -30.93
CA GLN A 341 14.01 2.61 -31.72
C GLN A 341 13.91 1.36 -30.84
N PHE A 342 12.98 0.47 -31.16
CA PHE A 342 12.67 -0.73 -30.39
C PHE A 342 12.40 -1.93 -31.29
N SER A 343 12.63 -3.13 -30.76
CA SER A 343 12.03 -4.38 -31.25
C SER A 343 12.01 -5.42 -30.12
N GLY A 344 10.95 -6.22 -30.04
CA GLY A 344 11.01 -7.52 -29.34
C GLY A 344 12.08 -8.43 -29.95
N ALA A 345 12.56 -9.41 -29.17
CA ALA A 345 13.66 -10.31 -29.55
C ALA A 345 13.42 -11.74 -29.05
N LYS A 346 14.24 -12.69 -29.52
CA LYS A 346 14.20 -14.09 -29.06
C LYS A 346 15.27 -14.41 -28.03
N ALA A 347 15.05 -15.48 -27.27
CA ALA A 347 16.01 -15.97 -26.28
C ALA A 347 17.37 -16.26 -26.92
N GLY A 348 18.42 -15.59 -26.42
CA GLY A 348 19.79 -15.71 -26.93
C GLY A 348 20.07 -14.98 -28.26
N GLU A 349 19.11 -14.22 -28.81
CA GLU A 349 19.32 -13.40 -30.00
C GLU A 349 20.39 -12.31 -29.76
N GLN A 350 21.08 -11.91 -30.82
CA GLN A 350 22.15 -10.90 -30.76
C GLN A 350 21.77 -9.67 -31.60
N PRO A 351 22.00 -8.45 -31.10
CA PRO A 351 21.63 -7.23 -31.79
C PRO A 351 22.39 -7.04 -33.11
N VAL A 352 21.71 -6.51 -34.13
CA VAL A 352 22.32 -6.22 -35.44
C VAL A 352 22.68 -4.73 -35.53
N PHE A 353 23.97 -4.42 -35.47
CA PHE A 353 24.50 -3.06 -35.53
C PHE A 353 24.37 -2.42 -36.92
N GLY A 354 24.31 -1.09 -36.99
CA GLY A 354 24.20 -0.32 -38.22
C GLY A 354 22.84 -0.36 -38.92
N LYS A 355 21.82 -1.03 -38.35
CA LYS A 355 20.45 -1.07 -38.86
C LYS A 355 19.48 -0.35 -37.92
N ASP A 356 18.41 0.19 -38.48
CA ASP A 356 17.26 0.65 -37.70
C ASP A 356 16.45 -0.56 -37.20
N LEU A 357 15.74 -0.38 -36.07
CA LEU A 357 14.72 -1.33 -35.59
C LEU A 357 13.33 -0.81 -36.00
N ASP A 358 12.37 -1.70 -36.17
CA ASP A 358 11.09 -1.42 -36.83
C ASP A 358 10.12 -0.57 -35.98
N GLU A 359 10.23 -0.60 -34.66
CA GLU A 359 9.32 0.08 -33.73
C GLU A 359 10.00 1.23 -32.96
N LYS A 360 9.24 1.92 -32.11
CA LYS A 360 9.72 3.02 -31.26
C LYS A 360 9.12 2.94 -29.87
N ILE A 361 9.90 3.33 -28.88
CA ILE A 361 9.51 3.41 -27.46
C ILE A 361 9.97 4.75 -26.87
N VAL A 362 9.19 5.31 -25.94
CA VAL A 362 9.58 6.51 -25.18
C VAL A 362 10.30 6.10 -23.90
N VAL A 363 11.63 6.21 -23.89
CA VAL A 363 12.44 6.01 -22.68
C VAL A 363 12.28 7.22 -21.75
N PRO A 364 12.14 7.04 -20.42
CA PRO A 364 12.34 5.80 -19.67
C PRO A 364 11.01 5.20 -19.15
N PHE A 365 10.01 5.04 -20.02
CA PHE A 365 8.75 4.39 -19.65
C PHE A 365 8.79 2.89 -19.99
N PRO A 366 8.29 1.99 -19.11
CA PRO A 366 8.32 0.53 -19.29
C PRO A 366 7.55 0.06 -20.53
N VAL A 367 7.91 -1.09 -21.09
CA VAL A 367 7.28 -1.62 -22.32
C VAL A 367 5.76 -1.73 -22.16
N GLU A 368 5.32 -2.22 -21.00
CA GLU A 368 3.91 -2.43 -20.63
C GLU A 368 3.12 -1.13 -20.41
N SER A 369 3.79 0.02 -20.21
CA SER A 369 3.14 1.28 -19.83
C SER A 369 2.52 2.07 -20.99
N GLN A 370 1.45 2.83 -20.70
CA GLN A 370 0.80 3.70 -21.69
C GLN A 370 1.72 4.83 -22.21
N LEU A 371 2.63 5.33 -21.37
CA LEU A 371 3.52 6.42 -21.77
C LEU A 371 4.65 5.99 -22.70
N SER A 372 5.11 4.73 -22.65
CA SER A 372 6.11 4.17 -23.57
C SER A 372 5.60 4.13 -25.01
N GLY A 373 4.31 3.84 -25.18
CA GLY A 373 3.62 3.71 -26.46
C GLY A 373 3.54 2.29 -27.03
N LEU A 374 3.91 1.26 -26.25
CA LEU A 374 3.84 -0.15 -26.69
C LEU A 374 2.73 -0.96 -26.01
N GLU A 375 2.45 -0.73 -24.72
CA GLU A 375 1.36 -1.36 -23.95
C GLU A 375 1.31 -2.91 -24.05
N ARG A 376 2.49 -3.56 -24.02
CA ARG A 376 2.62 -5.03 -24.07
C ARG A 376 3.83 -5.54 -23.29
N HIS A 377 3.85 -6.84 -23.00
CA HIS A 377 4.95 -7.54 -22.34
C HIS A 377 5.94 -8.13 -23.38
N GLU A 378 7.24 -8.15 -23.03
CA GLU A 378 8.34 -8.69 -23.85
C GLU A 378 9.42 -9.29 -22.93
N ASP A 379 9.68 -10.60 -22.98
CA ASP A 379 10.76 -11.25 -22.20
C ASP A 379 12.15 -10.70 -22.56
N HIS A 380 12.32 -10.35 -23.84
CA HIS A 380 13.59 -10.06 -24.48
C HIS A 380 13.41 -8.97 -25.53
N MET A 381 14.30 -7.97 -25.54
CA MET A 381 14.10 -6.78 -26.36
C MET A 381 15.41 -6.07 -26.73
N PHE A 382 15.40 -5.33 -27.83
CA PHE A 382 16.47 -4.43 -28.24
C PHE A 382 15.99 -2.97 -28.27
N TYR A 383 16.79 -2.08 -27.67
CA TYR A 383 16.67 -0.64 -27.77
C TYR A 383 17.81 -0.08 -28.62
N ARG A 384 17.55 0.93 -29.46
CA ARG A 384 18.59 1.63 -30.22
C ARG A 384 18.40 3.16 -30.24
N LYS A 385 19.50 3.91 -30.10
CA LYS A 385 19.54 5.38 -30.27
C LYS A 385 20.84 5.81 -30.94
N LEU A 386 20.75 6.79 -31.84
CA LEU A 386 21.91 7.51 -32.37
C LEU A 386 22.15 8.78 -31.54
N VAL A 387 23.33 8.91 -30.94
CA VAL A 387 23.67 10.01 -30.04
C VAL A 387 24.84 10.86 -30.55
N ASN A 388 24.65 12.17 -30.60
CA ASN A 388 25.73 13.12 -30.89
C ASN A 388 26.40 13.59 -29.59
N VAL A 389 27.70 13.30 -29.46
CA VAL A 389 28.59 13.79 -28.38
C VAL A 389 29.03 15.23 -28.70
N PRO A 390 28.80 16.22 -27.80
CA PRO A 390 29.21 17.61 -28.06
C PRO A 390 30.73 17.80 -28.17
N ARG A 391 31.17 18.59 -29.16
CA ARG A 391 32.60 18.77 -29.46
C ARG A 391 33.38 19.52 -28.38
N ASP A 392 32.70 20.38 -27.61
CA ASP A 392 33.27 21.16 -26.50
C ASP A 392 33.49 20.33 -25.22
N TRP A 393 33.04 19.07 -25.21
CA TRP A 393 33.27 18.12 -24.12
C TRP A 393 34.68 17.50 -24.14
N LYS A 394 35.45 17.65 -25.22
CA LYS A 394 36.85 17.20 -25.35
C LYS A 394 37.10 15.71 -24.99
N VAL A 395 36.09 14.87 -25.21
CA VAL A 395 36.17 13.41 -25.01
C VAL A 395 37.31 12.84 -25.87
N GLY A 396 38.11 11.93 -25.29
CA GLY A 396 39.27 11.34 -25.95
C GLY A 396 40.45 12.31 -26.16
N LYS A 397 40.50 13.41 -25.39
CA LYS A 397 41.61 14.39 -25.42
C LYS A 397 42.03 14.92 -24.05
N THR A 398 41.07 15.20 -23.18
CA THR A 398 41.30 15.60 -21.76
C THR A 398 40.24 15.02 -20.82
N ASN A 399 39.18 14.44 -21.39
CA ASN A 399 37.99 13.97 -20.70
C ASN A 399 37.66 12.56 -21.22
N ARG A 400 37.06 11.75 -20.36
CA ARG A 400 36.41 10.48 -20.69
C ARG A 400 34.89 10.69 -20.77
N LEU A 401 34.12 9.72 -21.26
CA LEU A 401 32.65 9.81 -21.41
C LEU A 401 32.00 8.61 -20.71
N LYS A 402 31.26 8.88 -19.64
CA LYS A 402 30.44 7.86 -18.97
C LYS A 402 29.01 7.92 -19.52
N LEU A 403 28.49 6.76 -19.91
CA LEU A 403 27.09 6.51 -20.25
C LEU A 403 26.43 5.82 -19.07
N ASN A 404 25.31 6.35 -18.59
CA ASN A 404 24.75 6.00 -17.29
C ASN A 404 23.25 5.68 -17.44
N PHE A 405 22.79 4.69 -16.66
CA PHE A 405 21.41 4.22 -16.61
C PHE A 405 20.96 4.27 -15.15
N GLY A 406 19.80 4.88 -14.86
CA GLY A 406 19.27 4.92 -13.50
C GLY A 406 18.79 3.56 -12.97
N ALA A 407 18.22 2.74 -13.87
CA ALA A 407 17.75 1.39 -13.64
C ALA A 407 17.29 0.80 -15.00
N VAL A 408 17.40 -0.53 -15.16
CA VAL A 408 16.87 -1.29 -16.30
C VAL A 408 16.48 -2.67 -15.79
N ASP A 409 15.19 -3.02 -15.82
CA ASP A 409 14.73 -4.34 -15.35
C ASP A 409 14.84 -5.37 -16.50
N TYR A 410 15.55 -6.50 -16.39
CA TYR A 410 16.34 -7.00 -15.24
C TYR A 410 17.83 -7.15 -15.56
N ARG A 411 18.17 -7.73 -16.71
CA ARG A 411 19.55 -7.84 -17.21
C ARG A 411 19.75 -7.02 -18.47
N ALA A 412 20.67 -6.05 -18.41
CA ALA A 412 20.97 -5.14 -19.49
C ALA A 412 22.40 -5.33 -20.02
N ARG A 413 22.54 -5.63 -21.31
CA ARG A 413 23.82 -5.61 -22.03
C ARG A 413 23.87 -4.39 -22.95
N VAL A 414 24.97 -3.64 -22.92
CA VAL A 414 25.08 -2.36 -23.64
C VAL A 414 26.24 -2.40 -24.63
N TRP A 415 25.99 -1.95 -25.86
CA TRP A 415 26.99 -1.77 -26.91
C TRP A 415 27.03 -0.32 -27.38
N VAL A 416 28.24 0.15 -27.68
CA VAL A 416 28.47 1.39 -28.42
C VAL A 416 29.24 1.07 -29.70
N ASN A 417 28.66 1.44 -30.84
CA ASN A 417 29.20 1.16 -32.18
C ASN A 417 29.57 -0.31 -32.44
N GLY A 418 28.86 -1.26 -31.82
CA GLY A 418 29.11 -2.70 -31.92
C GLY A 418 30.13 -3.27 -30.92
N LYS A 419 30.82 -2.43 -30.14
CA LYS A 419 31.67 -2.87 -29.02
C LYS A 419 30.82 -2.93 -27.74
N GLN A 420 30.81 -4.07 -27.05
CA GLN A 420 30.13 -4.17 -25.74
C GLN A 420 30.89 -3.32 -24.71
N VAL A 421 30.16 -2.59 -23.87
CA VAL A 421 30.68 -1.67 -22.86
C VAL A 421 30.15 -1.95 -21.46
N ALA A 422 29.05 -2.72 -21.32
CA ALA A 422 28.55 -3.20 -20.04
C ALA A 422 27.74 -4.51 -20.17
N ASP A 423 27.64 -5.22 -19.04
CA ASP A 423 26.66 -6.27 -18.74
C ASP A 423 26.26 -6.04 -17.28
N HIS A 424 24.99 -5.78 -17.01
CA HIS A 424 24.44 -5.44 -15.70
C HIS A 424 23.24 -6.34 -15.38
N THR A 425 23.04 -6.70 -14.11
CA THR A 425 21.88 -7.49 -13.66
C THR A 425 21.39 -6.94 -12.32
N GLY A 426 20.12 -6.54 -12.27
CA GLY A 426 19.48 -5.95 -11.09
C GLY A 426 18.57 -4.80 -11.49
N GLY A 427 17.27 -4.97 -11.32
CA GLY A 427 16.24 -4.09 -11.90
C GLY A 427 16.15 -2.69 -11.30
N TYR A 428 16.82 -2.44 -10.18
CA TYR A 428 16.63 -1.25 -9.34
C TYR A 428 17.90 -0.44 -9.07
N ASN A 429 19.06 -0.97 -9.42
CA ASN A 429 20.34 -0.33 -9.18
C ASN A 429 20.82 0.44 -10.42
N ALA A 430 21.32 1.66 -10.23
CA ALA A 430 21.96 2.42 -11.29
C ALA A 430 23.29 1.78 -11.69
N PHE A 431 23.66 1.89 -12.97
CA PHE A 431 24.96 1.45 -13.48
C PHE A 431 25.52 2.40 -14.53
N SER A 432 26.82 2.31 -14.78
CA SER A 432 27.55 3.23 -15.67
C SER A 432 28.62 2.49 -16.46
N ALA A 433 28.85 2.93 -17.70
CA ALA A 433 29.84 2.38 -18.61
C ALA A 433 30.73 3.51 -19.14
N ASP A 434 32.05 3.31 -19.15
CA ASP A 434 32.94 4.17 -19.92
C ASP A 434 32.88 3.77 -21.40
N VAL A 435 32.45 4.72 -22.23
CA VAL A 435 32.26 4.49 -23.67
C VAL A 435 33.31 5.17 -24.54
N THR A 436 34.30 5.84 -23.93
CA THR A 436 35.34 6.66 -24.61
C THR A 436 36.03 5.86 -25.71
N ASP A 437 36.51 4.67 -25.37
CA ASP A 437 37.26 3.78 -26.25
C ASP A 437 36.35 2.90 -27.13
N ALA A 438 35.08 3.28 -27.28
CA ALA A 438 34.10 2.73 -28.22
C ALA A 438 33.59 3.78 -29.23
N LEU A 439 34.02 5.04 -29.12
CA LEU A 439 33.54 6.13 -29.97
C LEU A 439 34.19 6.14 -31.36
N LYS A 440 33.37 6.42 -32.39
CA LYS A 440 33.82 6.85 -33.71
C LYS A 440 34.23 8.32 -33.63
N GLY A 441 35.43 8.68 -34.12
CA GLY A 441 36.01 10.02 -33.92
C GLY A 441 35.21 11.21 -34.46
N THR A 442 34.24 10.99 -35.36
CA THR A 442 33.22 11.98 -35.75
C THR A 442 31.88 11.31 -36.07
N GLY A 443 30.80 12.09 -36.06
CA GLY A 443 29.45 11.65 -36.41
C GLY A 443 28.61 11.14 -35.22
N PRO A 444 27.36 10.70 -35.49
CA PRO A 444 26.52 10.06 -34.49
C PRO A 444 27.14 8.73 -34.01
N GLN A 445 26.99 8.47 -32.72
CA GLN A 445 27.40 7.24 -32.07
C GLN A 445 26.19 6.33 -31.92
N GLU A 446 26.32 5.06 -32.27
CA GLU A 446 25.23 4.10 -32.14
C GLU A 446 25.27 3.47 -30.75
N VAL A 447 24.21 3.64 -29.97
CA VAL A 447 23.98 2.95 -28.69
C VAL A 447 22.92 1.88 -28.92
N VAL A 448 23.21 0.65 -28.53
CA VAL A 448 22.24 -0.45 -28.50
C VAL A 448 22.23 -1.07 -27.11
N VAL A 449 21.04 -1.36 -26.58
CA VAL A 449 20.85 -2.11 -25.34
C VAL A 449 20.03 -3.36 -25.65
N ALA A 450 20.49 -4.52 -25.21
CA ALA A 450 19.68 -5.73 -25.15
C ALA A 450 19.24 -5.94 -23.70
N VAL A 451 17.95 -6.12 -23.47
CA VAL A 451 17.38 -6.37 -22.14
C VAL A 451 16.73 -7.76 -22.12
N THR A 452 16.90 -8.44 -20.99
CA THR A 452 16.15 -9.65 -20.62
C THR A 452 15.51 -9.43 -19.26
N ASP A 453 14.21 -9.68 -19.18
CA ASP A 453 13.42 -9.74 -17.95
C ASP A 453 12.31 -10.77 -18.18
N THR A 454 12.26 -11.82 -17.37
CA THR A 454 11.26 -12.89 -17.54
C THR A 454 10.28 -12.96 -16.37
N GLY A 455 10.24 -11.96 -15.48
CA GLY A 455 9.36 -11.93 -14.30
C GLY A 455 9.44 -13.20 -13.44
N GLY A 456 10.63 -13.82 -13.36
CA GLY A 456 10.79 -15.22 -12.98
C GLY A 456 11.19 -15.47 -11.52
N ALA A 457 11.21 -16.75 -11.12
CA ALA A 457 11.82 -17.15 -9.85
C ALA A 457 13.30 -16.75 -9.79
N ASN A 458 13.79 -16.49 -8.57
CA ASN A 458 15.14 -15.99 -8.25
C ASN A 458 15.46 -14.55 -8.71
N GLN A 459 14.44 -13.76 -9.08
CA GLN A 459 14.58 -12.34 -9.41
C GLN A 459 13.96 -11.45 -8.30
N PRO A 460 14.70 -10.48 -7.73
CA PRO A 460 14.13 -9.38 -6.97
C PRO A 460 13.23 -8.54 -7.89
N MET A 461 11.92 -8.50 -7.59
CA MET A 461 10.91 -7.91 -8.50
C MET A 461 9.83 -7.07 -7.81
N GLY A 462 9.77 -7.04 -6.48
CA GLY A 462 8.74 -6.32 -5.74
C GLY A 462 7.35 -6.94 -5.92
N LYS A 463 6.33 -6.11 -6.15
CA LYS A 463 4.93 -6.51 -6.42
C LYS A 463 4.60 -6.68 -7.92
N GLN A 464 5.59 -6.84 -8.79
CA GLN A 464 5.37 -7.06 -10.23
C GLN A 464 4.78 -8.46 -10.52
N SER A 465 3.94 -8.56 -11.54
CA SER A 465 3.44 -9.84 -12.06
C SER A 465 3.15 -9.78 -13.57
N THR A 466 3.43 -10.89 -14.27
CA THR A 466 2.94 -11.16 -15.64
C THR A 466 1.43 -11.38 -15.69
N ASN A 467 0.83 -11.72 -14.53
CA ASN A 467 -0.59 -11.96 -14.33
C ASN A 467 -1.04 -11.09 -13.14
N PRO A 468 -1.28 -9.77 -13.34
CA PRO A 468 -1.63 -8.85 -12.26
C PRO A 468 -3.01 -9.15 -11.66
N GLY A 469 -3.18 -8.81 -10.38
CA GLY A 469 -4.39 -9.05 -9.61
C GLY A 469 -4.14 -9.14 -8.10
N GLY A 470 -5.18 -8.90 -7.31
CA GLY A 470 -5.09 -8.96 -5.85
C GLY A 470 -4.28 -7.79 -5.29
N ILE A 471 -3.04 -8.09 -4.87
CA ILE A 471 -2.02 -7.15 -4.37
C ILE A 471 -0.75 -7.12 -5.23
N PHE A 472 -0.77 -7.75 -6.42
CA PHE A 472 0.32 -7.73 -7.39
C PHE A 472 -0.13 -7.00 -8.65
N TYR A 473 0.74 -6.20 -9.24
CA TYR A 473 0.41 -5.21 -10.28
C TYR A 473 1.22 -5.45 -11.56
N THR A 474 0.86 -4.76 -12.64
CA THR A 474 1.46 -4.95 -13.98
C THR A 474 2.99 -4.83 -13.95
N GLN A 475 3.68 -5.82 -14.51
CA GLN A 475 5.15 -5.83 -14.65
C GLN A 475 5.67 -4.60 -15.42
N THR A 476 6.90 -4.22 -15.10
CA THR A 476 7.68 -3.13 -15.69
C THR A 476 8.99 -3.71 -16.22
N SER A 477 9.01 -4.08 -17.50
CA SER A 477 10.23 -4.52 -18.16
C SER A 477 10.99 -3.35 -18.80
N GLY A 478 12.31 -3.51 -18.94
CA GLY A 478 13.14 -2.62 -19.75
C GLY A 478 13.66 -1.36 -19.05
N ILE A 479 13.94 -0.32 -19.84
CA ILE A 479 14.61 0.90 -19.36
C ILE A 479 13.60 1.84 -18.68
N TRP A 480 13.44 1.70 -17.35
CA TRP A 480 12.43 2.44 -16.58
C TRP A 480 12.95 3.65 -15.78
N GLN A 481 14.26 3.92 -15.75
CA GLN A 481 14.80 5.20 -15.25
C GLN A 481 15.70 5.91 -16.27
N THR A 482 15.91 7.21 -16.06
CA THR A 482 16.61 8.11 -17.01
C THR A 482 17.97 7.57 -17.46
N VAL A 483 18.21 7.68 -18.77
CA VAL A 483 19.52 7.41 -19.39
C VAL A 483 20.19 8.73 -19.74
N TRP A 484 21.48 8.89 -19.41
CA TRP A 484 22.23 10.10 -19.73
C TRP A 484 23.70 9.83 -19.98
N MET A 485 24.38 10.76 -20.67
CA MET A 485 25.83 10.72 -20.82
C MET A 485 26.48 12.03 -20.36
N GLU A 486 27.71 11.96 -19.87
CA GLU A 486 28.43 13.10 -19.29
C GLU A 486 29.95 12.98 -19.49
N PRO A 487 30.65 14.09 -19.74
CA PRO A 487 32.10 14.09 -19.80
C PRO A 487 32.68 14.19 -18.38
N VAL A 488 33.55 13.26 -18.04
CA VAL A 488 34.32 13.26 -16.78
C VAL A 488 35.80 13.50 -17.07
N ALA A 489 36.58 13.90 -16.06
CA ALA A 489 38.03 14.02 -16.24
C ALA A 489 38.71 12.63 -16.34
N GLU A 490 40.02 12.58 -16.62
CA GLU A 490 40.75 11.30 -16.77
C GLU A 490 40.79 10.48 -15.48
N ALA A 491 40.99 11.15 -14.34
CA ALA A 491 40.68 10.62 -13.01
C ALA A 491 39.46 11.38 -12.47
N SER A 492 38.35 10.68 -12.22
CA SER A 492 37.04 11.27 -11.93
C SER A 492 36.39 10.77 -10.65
N ILE A 493 35.53 11.59 -10.04
CA ILE A 493 34.72 11.21 -8.89
C ILE A 493 33.62 10.25 -9.36
N ASP A 494 33.79 8.96 -9.06
CA ASP A 494 32.81 7.91 -9.37
C ASP A 494 31.69 7.89 -8.32
N ASN A 495 32.02 8.11 -7.05
CA ASN A 495 31.06 8.26 -5.95
C ASN A 495 31.61 9.16 -4.82
N VAL A 496 30.74 9.65 -3.93
CA VAL A 496 31.12 10.27 -2.65
C VAL A 496 30.25 9.67 -1.57
N VAL A 497 30.86 9.17 -0.49
CA VAL A 497 30.16 8.59 0.66
C VAL A 497 30.27 9.57 1.82
N THR A 498 29.12 9.97 2.37
CA THR A 498 29.01 10.92 3.48
C THR A 498 28.28 10.30 4.67
N THR A 499 28.83 10.42 5.87
CA THR A 499 28.17 9.98 7.11
C THR A 499 28.24 11.10 8.15
N PRO A 500 27.11 11.66 8.62
CA PRO A 500 27.11 12.69 9.66
C PRO A 500 27.36 12.09 11.05
N ASP A 501 28.19 12.76 11.83
CA ASP A 501 28.43 12.51 13.25
C ASP A 501 28.13 13.82 14.00
N ILE A 502 26.97 13.84 14.66
CA ILE A 502 26.51 15.03 15.41
C ILE A 502 27.22 15.16 16.76
N ASP A 503 27.68 14.06 17.35
CA ASP A 503 28.29 14.04 18.68
C ASP A 503 29.67 14.70 18.63
N THR A 504 30.43 14.50 17.54
CA THR A 504 31.70 15.16 17.31
C THR A 504 31.62 16.37 16.36
N SER A 505 30.41 16.74 15.90
CA SER A 505 30.13 17.85 14.97
C SER A 505 30.96 17.80 13.68
N SER A 506 30.87 16.67 12.96
CA SER A 506 31.59 16.48 11.69
C SER A 506 30.88 15.58 10.70
N LEU A 507 31.22 15.73 9.42
CA LEU A 507 30.86 14.82 8.36
C LEU A 507 32.08 13.95 8.02
N ALA A 508 31.95 12.63 8.08
CA ALA A 508 32.90 11.73 7.44
C ALA A 508 32.66 11.77 5.93
N VAL A 509 33.68 12.02 5.12
CA VAL A 509 33.60 12.12 3.66
C VAL A 509 34.67 11.23 3.03
N THR A 510 34.25 10.20 2.29
CA THR A 510 35.11 9.44 1.39
C THR A 510 34.76 9.85 -0.05
N VAL A 511 35.75 10.15 -0.87
CA VAL A 511 35.56 10.38 -2.31
C VAL A 511 36.18 9.21 -3.05
N GLU A 512 35.34 8.47 -3.76
CA GLU A 512 35.66 7.22 -4.44
C GLU A 512 35.96 7.50 -5.92
N SER A 513 37.08 6.96 -6.40
CA SER A 513 37.58 7.15 -7.75
C SER A 513 38.52 5.98 -8.10
N ASP A 514 38.11 5.14 -9.05
CA ASP A 514 38.90 3.96 -9.45
C ASP A 514 40.12 4.37 -10.30
N ASP A 515 39.98 5.43 -11.08
CA ASP A 515 41.02 5.99 -11.96
C ASP A 515 42.03 6.91 -11.21
N ALA A 516 41.90 7.11 -9.90
CA ALA A 516 42.76 8.01 -9.12
C ALA A 516 44.11 7.40 -8.71
N SER A 517 45.21 8.11 -8.96
CA SER A 517 46.53 7.71 -8.46
C SER A 517 46.67 7.94 -6.95
N ALA A 518 47.68 7.32 -6.32
CA ALA A 518 48.03 7.56 -4.92
C ALA A 518 48.40 9.04 -4.60
N ASN A 519 48.70 9.84 -5.62
CA ASN A 519 48.96 11.27 -5.48
C ASN A 519 47.70 12.14 -5.60
N ALA A 520 46.56 11.58 -6.01
CA ALA A 520 45.31 12.31 -6.14
C ALA A 520 44.89 12.96 -4.82
N ARG A 521 44.32 14.17 -4.92
CA ARG A 521 43.89 14.97 -3.77
C ARG A 521 42.46 15.42 -3.91
N VAL A 522 41.74 15.28 -2.80
CA VAL A 522 40.38 15.71 -2.58
C VAL A 522 40.38 17.03 -1.84
N GLU A 523 39.47 17.92 -2.22
CA GLU A 523 39.10 19.14 -1.52
C GLU A 523 37.58 19.15 -1.39
N ALA A 524 37.05 19.18 -0.16
CA ALA A 524 35.62 19.18 0.13
C ALA A 524 35.26 20.36 1.04
N VAL A 525 34.20 21.09 0.71
CA VAL A 525 33.81 22.36 1.35
C VAL A 525 32.30 22.36 1.63
N ALA A 526 31.91 22.44 2.90
CA ALA A 526 30.52 22.53 3.32
C ALA A 526 30.06 23.99 3.47
N ARG A 527 28.84 24.30 3.05
CA ARG A 527 28.24 25.64 3.10
C ARG A 527 26.88 25.67 3.77
N ASP A 528 26.61 26.73 4.53
CA ASP A 528 25.25 27.03 4.99
C ASP A 528 24.34 27.47 3.83
N THR A 529 23.03 27.52 4.05
CA THR A 529 22.01 27.92 3.05
C THR A 529 22.11 29.39 2.60
N ARG A 530 23.12 30.13 3.06
CA ARG A 530 23.48 31.50 2.65
C ARG A 530 24.83 31.54 1.91
N GLY A 531 25.44 30.38 1.63
CA GLY A 531 26.71 30.21 0.92
C GLY A 531 27.98 30.32 1.79
N ASN A 532 27.86 30.56 3.10
CA ASN A 532 29.00 30.71 4.00
C ASN A 532 29.66 29.35 4.24
N VAL A 533 30.99 29.29 4.14
CA VAL A 533 31.74 28.07 4.45
C VAL A 533 31.65 27.76 5.96
N VAL A 534 31.07 26.61 6.31
CA VAL A 534 30.97 26.09 7.69
C VAL A 534 32.00 25.00 7.99
N GLY A 535 32.59 24.43 6.95
CA GLY A 535 33.56 23.35 7.04
C GLY A 535 34.43 23.24 5.80
N LYS A 536 35.69 22.82 5.96
CA LYS A 536 36.57 22.43 4.85
C LYS A 536 37.51 21.31 5.26
N VAL A 537 37.76 20.36 4.36
CA VAL A 537 38.81 19.35 4.51
C VAL A 537 39.54 19.12 3.19
N SER A 538 40.76 18.59 3.26
CA SER A 538 41.51 18.13 2.08
C SER A 538 42.40 16.95 2.45
N GLY A 539 42.63 16.03 1.51
CA GLY A 539 43.38 14.79 1.77
C GLY A 539 43.54 13.93 0.52
N PRO A 540 44.04 12.69 0.65
CA PRO A 540 44.04 11.71 -0.44
C PRO A 540 42.62 11.31 -0.87
N ALA A 541 42.48 10.84 -2.11
CA ALA A 541 41.29 10.12 -2.58
C ALA A 541 41.15 8.74 -1.91
N ASN A 542 40.00 8.08 -2.08
CA ASN A 542 39.72 6.73 -1.60
C ASN A 542 39.98 6.54 -0.09
N SER A 543 39.85 7.63 0.67
CA SER A 543 40.21 7.74 2.08
C SER A 543 39.14 8.50 2.86
N LYS A 544 38.82 8.04 4.08
CA LYS A 544 37.83 8.69 4.95
C LYS A 544 38.39 9.99 5.54
N LEU A 545 37.95 11.13 5.01
CA LEU A 545 38.30 12.46 5.50
C LEU A 545 37.30 12.92 6.56
N ARG A 546 37.73 13.74 7.53
CA ARG A 546 36.86 14.33 8.56
C ARG A 546 36.65 15.82 8.31
N LEU A 547 35.46 16.17 7.81
CA LEU A 547 35.03 17.54 7.54
C LEU A 547 34.33 18.12 8.79
N PRO A 548 34.94 19.07 9.52
CA PRO A 548 34.27 19.68 10.69
C PRO A 548 33.08 20.54 10.24
N VAL A 549 31.95 20.47 10.97
CA VAL A 549 30.73 21.26 10.70
C VAL A 549 30.42 22.08 11.94
N ALA A 550 31.05 23.25 12.06
CA ALA A 550 30.96 24.08 13.26
C ALA A 550 29.57 24.71 13.40
N LYS A 551 28.97 24.64 14.61
CA LYS A 551 27.59 25.10 14.90
C LYS A 551 26.56 24.44 13.97
N GLN A 552 26.58 23.11 13.94
CA GLN A 552 25.64 22.30 13.16
C GLN A 552 24.17 22.68 13.42
N HIS A 553 23.43 22.82 12.33
CA HIS A 553 21.98 22.91 12.27
C HIS A 553 21.50 21.51 11.90
N LEU A 554 20.72 20.88 12.77
CA LEU A 554 20.37 19.47 12.61
C LEU A 554 19.16 19.29 11.68
N TRP A 555 19.22 18.28 10.83
CA TRP A 555 18.10 17.90 9.97
C TRP A 555 17.04 17.15 10.78
N THR A 556 15.78 17.52 10.58
CA THR A 556 14.59 16.87 11.17
C THR A 556 13.39 16.94 10.20
N PRO A 557 12.30 16.20 10.46
CA PRO A 557 11.06 16.32 9.66
C PRO A 557 10.43 17.72 9.63
N ASP A 558 10.57 18.53 10.69
CA ASP A 558 9.99 19.86 10.77
C ASP A 558 10.97 20.98 10.38
N ASP A 559 12.27 20.71 10.47
CA ASP A 559 13.37 21.57 10.01
C ASP A 559 14.36 20.74 9.16
N PRO A 560 14.06 20.49 7.87
CA PRO A 560 14.85 19.66 6.99
C PRO A 560 16.10 20.39 6.45
N TYR A 561 16.97 20.80 7.35
CA TYR A 561 18.15 21.58 7.02
C TYR A 561 19.18 20.78 6.22
N LEU A 562 19.54 21.27 5.04
CA LEU A 562 20.59 20.70 4.18
C LEU A 562 21.73 21.71 3.98
N TYR A 563 22.96 21.20 4.01
CA TYR A 563 24.18 21.92 3.67
C TYR A 563 24.60 21.58 2.24
N ASP A 564 25.03 22.60 1.47
CA ASP A 564 25.70 22.35 0.19
C ASP A 564 27.12 21.83 0.44
N LEU A 565 27.62 20.97 -0.45
CA LEU A 565 28.94 20.35 -0.38
C LEU A 565 29.64 20.43 -1.75
N ASP A 566 30.56 21.38 -1.91
CA ASP A 566 31.46 21.41 -3.07
C ASP A 566 32.48 20.25 -2.92
N VAL A 567 32.63 19.39 -3.93
CA VAL A 567 33.68 18.35 -3.94
C VAL A 567 34.53 18.44 -5.20
N LYS A 568 35.85 18.47 -5.02
CA LYS A 568 36.85 18.56 -6.08
C LYS A 568 37.91 17.48 -5.92
N LEU A 569 38.14 16.71 -6.97
CA LEU A 569 39.25 15.78 -7.13
C LEU A 569 40.31 16.42 -8.03
N THR A 570 41.59 16.20 -7.75
CA THR A 570 42.70 16.72 -8.55
C THR A 570 43.82 15.68 -8.58
N ASP A 571 44.24 15.28 -9.77
CA ASP A 571 45.35 14.33 -9.95
C ASP A 571 46.22 14.72 -11.15
N GLY A 572 47.46 15.12 -10.90
CA GLY A 572 48.37 15.67 -11.91
C GLY A 572 47.78 16.88 -12.65
N ARG A 573 47.21 16.63 -13.84
CA ARG A 573 46.48 17.62 -14.66
C ARG A 573 44.97 17.36 -14.74
N SER A 574 44.51 16.19 -14.30
CA SER A 574 43.08 15.92 -14.12
C SER A 574 42.53 16.81 -13.01
N THR A 575 41.34 17.35 -13.21
CA THR A 575 40.58 18.03 -12.15
C THR A 575 39.12 17.78 -12.41
N ASP A 576 38.49 17.06 -11.49
CA ASP A 576 37.06 16.76 -11.54
C ASP A 576 36.31 17.47 -10.41
N ARG A 577 35.03 17.77 -10.62
CA ARG A 577 34.18 18.44 -9.64
C ARG A 577 32.74 17.94 -9.71
N ILE A 578 32.12 17.90 -8.54
CA ILE A 578 30.68 17.75 -8.37
C ILE A 578 30.18 18.75 -7.33
N ASP A 579 28.90 19.09 -7.43
CA ASP A 579 28.15 19.73 -6.35
C ASP A 579 27.26 18.66 -5.68
N SER A 580 27.14 18.69 -4.36
CA SER A 580 26.43 17.70 -3.54
C SER A 580 25.75 18.36 -2.33
N TYR A 581 25.05 17.58 -1.49
CA TYR A 581 24.46 18.06 -0.24
C TYR A 581 24.40 16.97 0.84
N PHE A 582 24.29 17.39 2.10
CA PHE A 582 24.09 16.49 3.26
C PHE A 582 23.21 17.16 4.34
N GLY A 583 22.60 16.33 5.20
CA GLY A 583 21.92 16.77 6.42
C GLY A 583 22.64 16.23 7.67
N MET A 584 22.82 17.04 8.70
CA MET A 584 23.43 16.60 9.97
C MET A 584 22.34 15.96 10.85
N ARG A 585 22.30 14.62 10.93
CA ARG A 585 21.34 13.89 11.78
C ARG A 585 21.85 12.53 12.23
N LYS A 586 21.47 12.11 13.45
CA LYS A 586 21.72 10.79 14.04
C LYS A 586 20.39 10.11 14.36
N ILE A 587 20.24 8.85 13.97
CA ILE A 587 19.09 8.00 14.33
C ILE A 587 19.61 6.83 15.19
N GLY A 588 18.80 6.32 16.11
CA GLY A 588 19.15 5.17 16.94
C GLY A 588 17.97 4.67 17.77
N ILE A 589 18.24 3.71 18.65
CA ILE A 589 17.30 3.23 19.68
C ILE A 589 17.86 3.60 21.04
N GLU A 590 17.04 4.21 21.90
CA GLU A 590 17.38 4.51 23.30
C GLU A 590 16.21 4.15 24.23
N LYS A 591 16.51 3.87 25.50
CA LYS A 591 15.48 3.50 26.49
C LYS A 591 14.78 4.76 27.03
N VAL A 592 13.57 5.02 26.57
CA VAL A 592 12.76 6.21 26.90
C VAL A 592 11.43 5.77 27.52
N GLY A 593 11.02 6.41 28.62
CA GLY A 593 9.75 6.09 29.31
C GLY A 593 9.64 4.68 29.87
N GLY A 594 10.76 3.94 29.94
CA GLY A 594 10.83 2.53 30.33
C GLY A 594 10.95 1.53 29.17
N PHE A 595 10.68 1.96 27.93
CA PHE A 595 10.69 1.12 26.72
C PHE A 595 11.84 1.45 25.78
N GLN A 596 12.21 0.54 24.88
CA GLN A 596 13.11 0.86 23.78
C GLN A 596 12.36 1.67 22.72
N LYS A 597 12.88 2.85 22.37
CA LYS A 597 12.21 3.80 21.47
C LYS A 597 13.15 4.30 20.38
N LEU A 598 12.60 4.52 19.19
CA LEU A 598 13.29 5.20 18.10
C LEU A 598 13.60 6.66 18.50
N VAL A 599 14.86 7.07 18.37
CA VAL A 599 15.31 8.43 18.65
C VAL A 599 15.95 9.08 17.42
N LEU A 600 15.61 10.36 17.20
CA LEU A 600 16.26 11.24 16.22
C LEU A 600 16.97 12.37 16.99
N ASN A 601 18.27 12.51 16.76
CA ASN A 601 19.12 13.53 17.38
C ASN A 601 19.07 13.54 18.92
N GLY A 602 18.93 12.36 19.55
CA GLY A 602 18.85 12.20 21.02
C GLY A 602 17.49 12.57 21.62
N LYS A 603 16.40 12.51 20.83
CA LYS A 603 15.02 12.72 21.28
C LYS A 603 14.09 11.65 20.71
N PRO A 604 13.08 11.18 21.46
CA PRO A 604 12.12 10.21 20.93
C PRO A 604 11.38 10.78 19.72
N VAL A 605 11.09 9.91 18.75
CA VAL A 605 10.32 10.24 17.56
C VAL A 605 9.40 9.08 17.20
N PHE A 606 8.15 9.39 16.86
CA PHE A 606 7.23 8.40 16.30
C PHE A 606 7.24 8.48 14.77
N SER A 607 7.57 7.38 14.11
CA SER A 607 7.55 7.24 12.65
C SER A 607 6.13 6.92 12.17
N LEU A 608 5.30 7.95 11.93
CA LEU A 608 3.97 7.78 11.35
C LEU A 608 4.06 7.89 9.82
N ALA A 609 3.84 6.76 9.15
CA ALA A 609 4.05 6.59 7.72
C ALA A 609 2.81 6.05 6.98
N THR A 610 2.90 6.02 5.65
CA THR A 610 2.13 5.13 4.78
C THR A 610 3.07 4.30 3.92
N LEU A 611 2.57 3.19 3.37
CA LEU A 611 3.23 2.54 2.23
C LEU A 611 3.18 3.45 1.00
N ASP A 612 4.30 3.52 0.28
CA ASP A 612 4.44 4.09 -1.06
C ASP A 612 5.03 3.02 -2.00
N GLN A 613 4.16 2.31 -2.71
CA GLN A 613 4.49 1.29 -3.71
C GLN A 613 5.09 1.88 -5.01
N GLY A 614 4.94 3.18 -5.25
CA GLY A 614 5.56 3.87 -6.39
C GLY A 614 5.03 3.52 -7.79
N PHE A 615 3.79 3.02 -7.91
CA PHE A 615 3.14 2.74 -9.21
C PHE A 615 2.29 3.93 -9.71
N TRP A 616 2.18 4.05 -11.03
CA TRP A 616 1.49 5.10 -11.79
C TRP A 616 0.63 4.47 -12.90
N PRO A 617 -0.64 4.86 -13.10
CA PRO A 617 -1.51 4.20 -14.08
C PRO A 617 -1.09 4.41 -15.54
N ASP A 618 -0.36 5.50 -15.81
CA ASP A 618 0.12 5.87 -17.14
C ASP A 618 1.60 5.45 -17.38
N GLY A 619 2.43 5.43 -16.34
CA GLY A 619 3.88 5.15 -16.42
C GLY A 619 4.40 3.91 -15.67
N LEU A 620 3.53 3.12 -15.02
CA LEU A 620 3.87 2.00 -14.13
C LEU A 620 4.90 2.41 -13.07
N TYR A 621 6.13 1.87 -13.02
CA TYR A 621 7.12 2.37 -12.06
C TYR A 621 7.65 3.79 -12.34
N THR A 622 7.46 4.31 -13.56
CA THR A 622 8.07 5.58 -13.98
C THR A 622 7.11 6.76 -13.76
N PRO A 623 7.42 7.71 -12.87
CA PRO A 623 6.61 8.91 -12.68
C PRO A 623 6.62 9.79 -13.94
N PRO A 624 5.47 10.29 -14.43
CA PRO A 624 5.43 11.09 -15.67
C PRO A 624 6.22 12.42 -15.63
N SER A 625 6.58 12.91 -14.43
CA SER A 625 7.51 14.03 -14.25
C SER A 625 8.07 14.08 -12.82
N ASP A 626 9.16 14.84 -12.61
CA ASP A 626 9.68 15.14 -11.27
C ASP A 626 8.63 15.76 -10.33
N LYS A 627 7.64 16.47 -10.89
CA LYS A 627 6.51 17.05 -10.13
C LYS A 627 5.46 16.02 -9.72
N ALA A 628 5.36 14.89 -10.41
CA ALA A 628 4.49 13.77 -10.01
C ALA A 628 5.14 13.02 -8.85
N LEU A 629 6.41 12.65 -9.00
CA LEU A 629 7.25 12.05 -7.96
C LEU A 629 7.34 12.92 -6.68
N ALA A 630 7.36 14.25 -6.83
CA ALA A 630 7.29 15.16 -5.68
C ALA A 630 5.87 15.34 -5.09
N PHE A 631 4.80 14.98 -5.81
CA PHE A 631 3.42 15.19 -5.35
C PHE A 631 3.04 14.23 -4.23
N ASP A 632 3.32 12.93 -4.37
CA ASP A 632 2.97 11.93 -3.36
C ASP A 632 3.68 12.24 -2.03
N LEU A 633 4.97 12.56 -2.06
CA LEU A 633 5.72 13.03 -0.88
C LEU A 633 5.14 14.32 -0.25
N GLN A 634 4.66 15.26 -1.07
CA GLN A 634 3.94 16.43 -0.56
C GLN A 634 2.56 16.06 0.02
N ALA A 635 1.90 15.01 -0.47
CA ALA A 635 0.62 14.53 0.06
C ALA A 635 0.79 13.99 1.48
N HIS A 636 1.83 13.21 1.77
CA HIS A 636 2.20 12.76 3.11
C HIS A 636 2.29 13.95 4.10
N LYS A 637 3.09 14.98 3.79
CA LYS A 637 3.24 16.18 4.66
C LYS A 637 1.95 17.01 4.79
N LYS A 638 1.09 17.04 3.75
CA LYS A 638 -0.24 17.71 3.82
C LYS A 638 -1.18 16.96 4.76
N LEU A 639 -1.16 15.63 4.73
CA LEU A 639 -1.93 14.72 5.60
C LEU A 639 -1.31 14.52 6.99
N GLY A 640 -0.21 15.22 7.31
CA GLY A 640 0.38 15.23 8.65
C GLY A 640 1.34 14.09 8.96
N PHE A 641 1.60 13.17 8.01
CA PHE A 641 2.64 12.15 8.16
C PHE A 641 4.03 12.81 8.23
N ASN A 642 4.92 12.22 9.03
CA ASN A 642 6.34 12.61 9.12
C ASN A 642 7.28 11.56 8.50
N ALA A 643 6.76 10.40 8.10
CA ALA A 643 7.52 9.30 7.53
C ALA A 643 6.86 8.70 6.28
N VAL A 644 7.62 7.89 5.54
CA VAL A 644 7.19 7.08 4.39
C VAL A 644 7.91 5.73 4.43
N ARG A 645 7.23 4.64 4.07
CA ARG A 645 7.85 3.35 3.79
C ARG A 645 7.81 3.07 2.29
N LYS A 646 8.97 3.03 1.65
CA LYS A 646 9.12 2.71 0.23
C LYS A 646 9.18 1.19 0.08
N HIS A 647 8.00 0.62 -0.16
CA HIS A 647 7.70 -0.82 0.01
C HIS A 647 8.22 -1.65 -1.17
N ILE A 648 9.13 -2.58 -0.89
CA ILE A 648 9.86 -3.52 -1.79
C ILE A 648 10.18 -3.02 -3.22
N LYS A 649 10.42 -1.72 -3.39
CA LYS A 649 10.82 -1.01 -4.62
C LYS A 649 11.96 -0.05 -4.25
N VAL A 650 12.85 0.29 -5.18
CA VAL A 650 13.78 1.44 -5.02
C VAL A 650 13.38 2.53 -6.02
N GLU A 651 13.34 3.79 -5.60
CA GLU A 651 13.07 4.92 -6.51
C GLU A 651 14.34 5.55 -7.08
N SER A 652 14.20 6.39 -8.11
CA SER A 652 15.33 7.21 -8.58
C SER A 652 15.86 8.12 -7.44
N PRO A 653 17.16 8.49 -7.45
CA PRO A 653 17.75 9.40 -6.44
C PRO A 653 17.05 10.75 -6.29
N ARG A 654 16.18 11.13 -7.24
CA ARG A 654 15.34 12.32 -7.16
C ARG A 654 14.24 12.21 -6.10
N TRP A 655 13.64 11.02 -5.89
CA TRP A 655 12.60 10.82 -4.87
C TRP A 655 13.16 11.09 -3.46
N PHE A 656 14.33 10.52 -3.16
CA PHE A 656 15.07 10.76 -1.93
C PHE A 656 15.42 12.24 -1.73
N TYR A 657 15.85 12.96 -2.79
CA TYR A 657 16.09 14.40 -2.72
C TYR A 657 14.85 15.23 -2.37
N HIS A 658 13.65 14.84 -2.82
CA HIS A 658 12.42 15.50 -2.39
C HIS A 658 12.07 15.12 -0.93
N ALA A 659 12.27 13.88 -0.49
CA ALA A 659 12.07 13.47 0.91
C ALA A 659 13.04 14.20 1.87
N ASP A 660 14.32 14.29 1.50
CA ASP A 660 15.37 15.05 2.20
C ASP A 660 14.98 16.52 2.37
N ARG A 661 14.37 17.13 1.34
CA ARG A 661 13.98 18.54 1.33
C ARG A 661 12.61 18.84 1.94
N LEU A 662 11.71 17.87 1.99
CA LEU A 662 10.37 17.99 2.57
C LEU A 662 10.35 17.66 4.07
N GLY A 663 11.39 17.01 4.58
CA GLY A 663 11.44 16.53 5.96
C GLY A 663 10.53 15.32 6.15
N LEU A 664 10.85 14.22 5.45
CA LEU A 664 10.23 12.92 5.66
C LEU A 664 11.30 11.92 6.10
N LEU A 665 11.01 11.15 7.15
CA LEU A 665 11.75 9.96 7.51
C LEU A 665 11.43 8.86 6.48
N VAL A 666 12.44 8.15 5.99
CA VAL A 666 12.26 7.08 4.99
C VAL A 666 12.73 5.75 5.57
N TRP A 667 11.83 4.78 5.53
CA TRP A 667 12.16 3.36 5.55
C TRP A 667 12.31 2.88 4.11
N GLN A 668 13.45 2.28 3.80
CA GLN A 668 13.72 1.69 2.48
C GLN A 668 13.80 0.18 2.64
N ASP A 669 12.85 -0.52 2.01
CA ASP A 669 12.82 -1.97 1.94
C ASP A 669 13.86 -2.50 0.94
N PHE A 670 14.37 -3.71 1.17
CA PHE A 670 14.99 -4.51 0.11
C PHE A 670 13.89 -4.99 -0.86
N VAL A 671 14.24 -5.22 -2.12
CA VAL A 671 13.28 -5.70 -3.13
C VAL A 671 13.05 -7.20 -2.96
N SER A 672 11.89 -7.60 -2.42
CA SER A 672 11.48 -9.01 -2.35
C SER A 672 11.26 -9.63 -3.74
N GLY A 673 11.19 -10.96 -3.77
CA GLY A 673 10.87 -11.76 -4.96
C GLY A 673 10.66 -13.23 -4.60
N ASN A 674 10.27 -14.06 -5.56
CA ASN A 674 10.13 -15.51 -5.36
C ASN A 674 11.50 -16.19 -5.37
N ILE A 675 12.16 -16.29 -4.21
CA ILE A 675 13.52 -16.84 -4.07
C ILE A 675 13.46 -18.33 -3.76
N THR A 676 14.00 -19.15 -4.66
CA THR A 676 13.95 -20.63 -4.58
C THR A 676 15.32 -21.29 -4.48
N ASP A 677 16.41 -20.62 -4.87
CA ASP A 677 17.79 -21.13 -4.76
C ASP A 677 18.84 -20.04 -4.48
N GLU A 678 20.09 -20.47 -4.27
CA GLU A 678 21.25 -19.64 -3.95
C GLU A 678 21.46 -18.45 -4.93
N THR A 679 21.06 -18.58 -6.19
CA THR A 679 21.13 -17.49 -7.18
C THR A 679 20.23 -16.34 -6.78
N GLY A 680 19.00 -16.63 -6.37
CA GLY A 680 18.02 -15.63 -5.91
C GLY A 680 18.41 -15.03 -4.56
N GLN A 681 18.92 -15.87 -3.65
CA GLN A 681 19.43 -15.42 -2.35
C GLN A 681 20.58 -14.43 -2.53
N LYS A 682 21.55 -14.75 -3.41
CA LYS A 682 22.69 -13.88 -3.73
C LYS A 682 22.24 -12.60 -4.44
N ALA A 683 21.34 -12.70 -5.42
CA ALA A 683 20.80 -11.54 -6.14
C ALA A 683 20.12 -10.55 -5.19
N PHE A 684 19.28 -11.03 -4.27
CA PHE A 684 18.60 -10.23 -3.24
C PHE A 684 19.59 -9.51 -2.32
N VAL A 685 20.58 -10.24 -1.75
CA VAL A 685 21.55 -9.63 -0.83
C VAL A 685 22.45 -8.62 -1.56
N ASP A 686 22.96 -8.94 -2.75
CA ASP A 686 23.87 -8.06 -3.48
C ASP A 686 23.17 -6.79 -3.98
N GLN A 687 21.96 -6.90 -4.56
CA GLN A 687 21.21 -5.74 -5.08
C GLN A 687 20.71 -4.84 -3.94
N GLY A 688 20.34 -5.43 -2.80
CA GLY A 688 20.06 -4.70 -1.57
C GLY A 688 21.29 -3.99 -1.00
N ARG A 689 22.49 -4.58 -1.08
CA ARG A 689 23.75 -3.92 -0.70
C ARG A 689 24.11 -2.77 -1.64
N GLU A 690 23.93 -2.94 -2.94
CA GLU A 690 24.18 -1.86 -3.90
C GLU A 690 23.14 -0.73 -3.75
N MET A 691 21.88 -1.04 -3.45
CA MET A 691 20.87 -0.06 -3.05
C MET A 691 21.33 0.72 -1.81
N MET A 692 21.76 0.04 -0.74
CA MET A 692 22.30 0.70 0.45
C MET A 692 23.44 1.66 0.08
N ARG A 693 24.38 1.22 -0.77
CA ARG A 693 25.53 2.03 -1.21
C ARG A 693 25.11 3.26 -2.02
N GLN A 694 24.15 3.12 -2.94
CA GLN A 694 23.67 4.21 -3.80
C GLN A 694 22.84 5.25 -3.02
N HIS A 695 22.12 4.84 -1.97
CA HIS A 695 21.25 5.72 -1.17
C HIS A 695 21.82 6.09 0.22
N HIS A 696 23.05 5.67 0.53
CA HIS A 696 23.71 5.89 1.83
C HIS A 696 23.76 7.36 2.27
N ASN A 697 23.81 8.29 1.32
CA ASN A 697 23.95 9.72 1.60
C ASN A 697 22.64 10.44 1.92
N SER A 698 21.47 9.80 1.77
CA SER A 698 20.16 10.44 1.95
C SER A 698 19.86 10.63 3.44
N PRO A 699 19.82 11.87 4.00
CA PRO A 699 19.49 12.10 5.40
C PRO A 699 18.07 11.62 5.77
N SER A 700 17.12 11.67 4.84
CA SER A 700 15.76 11.14 5.01
C SER A 700 15.72 9.66 5.36
N VAL A 701 16.54 8.83 4.70
CA VAL A 701 16.60 7.39 4.98
C VAL A 701 17.13 7.20 6.40
N ILE A 702 16.28 6.66 7.27
CA ILE A 702 16.58 6.39 8.67
C ILE A 702 16.86 4.90 8.93
N GLY A 703 16.30 4.02 8.10
CA GLY A 703 16.45 2.59 8.31
C GLY A 703 16.19 1.74 7.09
N TRP A 704 16.73 0.53 7.16
CA TRP A 704 16.62 -0.51 6.14
C TRP A 704 15.67 -1.59 6.65
N ILE A 705 14.66 -1.95 5.84
CA ILE A 705 13.80 -3.13 6.06
C ILE A 705 14.36 -4.26 5.18
N VAL A 706 14.71 -5.40 5.78
CA VAL A 706 15.31 -6.52 5.02
C VAL A 706 14.23 -7.42 4.41
N PHE A 707 13.40 -8.06 5.23
CA PHE A 707 12.31 -8.91 4.74
C PHE A 707 10.93 -8.29 5.00
N ASN A 708 9.94 -8.64 4.16
CA ASN A 708 8.54 -8.27 4.32
C ASN A 708 7.68 -9.55 4.29
N GLU A 709 6.86 -9.82 5.31
CA GLU A 709 5.85 -10.91 5.34
C GLU A 709 6.36 -12.33 4.99
N GLY A 710 7.68 -12.55 5.03
CA GLY A 710 8.33 -13.78 4.56
C GLY A 710 8.48 -13.91 3.03
N TRP A 711 8.20 -12.85 2.26
CA TRP A 711 8.29 -12.84 0.79
C TRP A 711 9.75 -12.86 0.34
N GLY A 712 10.17 -14.01 -0.19
CA GLY A 712 11.57 -14.29 -0.47
C GLY A 712 12.38 -14.69 0.77
N GLU A 713 11.75 -14.99 1.90
CA GLU A 713 12.44 -15.46 3.11
C GLU A 713 12.60 -16.99 3.12
N TRP A 714 13.85 -17.47 3.10
CA TRP A 714 14.17 -18.91 3.11
C TRP A 714 14.48 -19.50 4.49
N ASN A 715 15.07 -18.72 5.42
CA ASN A 715 15.51 -19.25 6.71
C ASN A 715 15.64 -18.13 7.78
N ARG A 716 14.92 -18.26 8.91
CA ARG A 716 14.92 -17.34 10.06
C ARG A 716 16.30 -17.02 10.66
N GLU A 717 17.20 -17.99 10.73
CA GLU A 717 18.56 -17.78 11.23
C GLU A 717 19.37 -16.91 10.26
N GLU A 718 19.17 -17.12 8.96
CA GLU A 718 19.81 -16.34 7.91
C GLU A 718 19.19 -14.95 7.75
N SER A 719 17.87 -14.80 7.96
CA SER A 719 17.22 -13.48 8.12
C SER A 719 17.91 -12.66 9.21
N GLY A 720 18.28 -13.33 10.31
CA GLY A 720 19.08 -12.75 11.40
C GLY A 720 20.51 -12.37 10.97
N ARG A 721 21.25 -13.26 10.31
CA ARG A 721 22.61 -12.98 9.80
C ARG A 721 22.63 -11.84 8.79
N ILE A 722 21.67 -11.81 7.88
CA ILE A 722 21.56 -10.74 6.88
C ILE A 722 21.31 -9.42 7.59
N ALA A 723 20.37 -9.34 8.55
CA ALA A 723 20.12 -8.13 9.33
C ALA A 723 21.35 -7.64 10.11
N GLU A 724 22.10 -8.53 10.77
CA GLU A 724 23.38 -8.18 11.42
C GLU A 724 24.42 -7.67 10.41
N SER A 725 24.51 -8.29 9.23
CA SER A 725 25.41 -7.86 8.17
C SER A 725 25.01 -6.51 7.56
N VAL A 726 23.70 -6.20 7.49
CA VAL A 726 23.17 -4.91 7.03
C VAL A 726 23.57 -3.82 8.03
N LYS A 727 23.36 -4.06 9.33
CA LYS A 727 23.80 -3.15 10.41
C LYS A 727 25.31 -2.92 10.41
N ALA A 728 26.10 -3.96 10.12
CA ALA A 728 27.56 -3.85 10.07
C ALA A 728 28.08 -3.01 8.88
N ALA A 729 27.34 -2.98 7.75
CA ALA A 729 27.72 -2.19 6.58
C ALA A 729 27.31 -0.71 6.71
N ASP A 730 26.13 -0.44 7.27
CA ASP A 730 25.67 0.92 7.60
C ASP A 730 25.22 1.02 9.07
N PRO A 731 26.16 1.23 10.00
CA PRO A 731 25.84 1.46 11.41
C PRO A 731 25.27 2.87 11.68
N SER A 732 25.07 3.71 10.66
CA SER A 732 24.50 5.07 10.81
C SER A 732 22.97 5.11 10.70
N ARG A 733 22.34 3.93 10.57
CA ARG A 733 20.89 3.71 10.43
C ARG A 733 20.40 2.59 11.36
N VAL A 734 19.09 2.51 11.53
CA VAL A 734 18.42 1.37 12.19
C VAL A 734 18.06 0.29 11.16
N VAL A 735 17.98 -0.96 11.60
CA VAL A 735 17.64 -2.11 10.76
C VAL A 735 16.41 -2.78 11.31
N ASN A 736 15.33 -2.82 10.52
CA ASN A 736 14.24 -3.74 10.75
C ASN A 736 14.57 -5.04 10.00
N ALA A 737 14.76 -6.13 10.75
CA ALA A 737 15.12 -7.41 10.15
C ALA A 737 13.98 -7.98 9.29
N HIS A 738 12.72 -7.74 9.67
CA HIS A 738 11.55 -8.38 9.08
C HIS A 738 10.28 -7.59 9.44
N SER A 739 9.71 -6.88 8.48
CA SER A 739 8.39 -6.23 8.60
C SER A 739 7.28 -7.27 8.47
N GLY A 740 6.33 -7.28 9.41
CA GLY A 740 5.26 -8.30 9.41
C GLY A 740 5.76 -9.67 9.85
N VAL A 741 6.55 -9.71 10.92
CA VAL A 741 7.18 -10.94 11.45
C VAL A 741 6.17 -11.96 11.97
N ASN A 742 4.96 -11.50 12.30
CA ASN A 742 3.85 -12.27 12.88
C ASN A 742 2.96 -12.98 11.85
N CYS A 743 3.00 -12.61 10.56
CA CYS A 743 1.97 -12.97 9.60
C CYS A 743 2.45 -13.85 8.42
N CYS A 744 1.48 -14.27 7.62
CA CYS A 744 1.67 -14.53 6.20
C CYS A 744 2.64 -15.69 5.92
N ASN A 745 3.75 -15.45 5.19
CA ASN A 745 4.75 -16.47 4.84
C ASN A 745 5.99 -16.43 5.76
N SER A 746 5.95 -15.65 6.85
CA SER A 746 7.06 -15.45 7.80
C SER A 746 7.64 -16.76 8.35
N LYS A 747 8.97 -16.83 8.52
CA LYS A 747 9.63 -17.90 9.27
C LYS A 747 9.75 -17.59 10.77
N GLY A 748 9.27 -16.43 11.21
CA GLY A 748 9.20 -15.98 12.61
C GLY A 748 10.45 -15.22 13.09
N ASP A 749 10.32 -14.53 14.22
CA ASP A 749 11.30 -13.52 14.67
C ASP A 749 12.72 -14.05 14.91
N SER A 750 13.68 -13.60 14.11
CA SER A 750 15.10 -13.91 14.26
C SER A 750 15.73 -13.41 15.57
N GLY A 751 15.07 -12.49 16.29
CA GLY A 751 15.61 -11.83 17.49
C GLY A 751 16.73 -10.83 17.18
N LYS A 752 16.83 -10.39 15.91
CA LYS A 752 17.86 -9.48 15.40
C LYS A 752 17.25 -8.17 14.87
N GLY A 753 18.12 -7.24 14.46
CA GLY A 753 17.76 -5.87 14.09
C GLY A 753 17.63 -4.95 15.31
N ASP A 754 17.25 -3.71 15.04
CA ASP A 754 16.94 -2.65 16.01
C ASP A 754 15.41 -2.54 16.28
N ILE A 755 14.59 -3.15 15.43
CA ILE A 755 13.12 -3.07 15.43
C ILE A 755 12.51 -4.48 15.51
N ILE A 756 11.43 -4.64 16.28
CA ILE A 756 10.46 -5.74 16.16
C ILE A 756 9.17 -5.19 15.53
N ASP A 757 8.64 -5.89 14.53
CA ASP A 757 7.63 -5.35 13.62
C ASP A 757 6.53 -6.37 13.29
N HIS A 758 5.28 -5.99 13.56
CA HIS A 758 4.09 -6.78 13.25
C HIS A 758 3.27 -6.07 12.17
N HIS A 759 2.52 -6.80 11.36
CA HIS A 759 1.43 -6.25 10.55
C HIS A 759 0.11 -6.61 11.24
N ASP A 760 -0.75 -5.62 11.53
CA ASP A 760 -1.97 -5.82 12.33
C ASP A 760 -3.20 -5.09 11.77
N TYR A 761 -3.58 -5.48 10.55
CA TYR A 761 -4.80 -5.01 9.87
C TYR A 761 -6.11 -5.17 10.67
N ASN A 762 -6.14 -5.99 11.72
CA ASN A 762 -7.30 -6.18 12.60
C ASN A 762 -7.21 -5.42 13.93
N ASN A 763 -6.03 -4.91 14.33
CA ASN A 763 -5.72 -4.34 15.64
C ASN A 763 -5.93 -5.38 16.79
N THR A 764 -5.37 -6.57 16.62
CA THR A 764 -5.51 -7.75 17.49
C THR A 764 -4.20 -8.39 17.97
N ASP A 765 -3.06 -8.05 17.36
CA ASP A 765 -1.71 -8.57 17.68
C ASP A 765 -0.65 -7.43 17.60
N PRO A 766 -0.76 -6.39 18.44
CA PRO A 766 0.11 -5.22 18.36
C PRO A 766 1.55 -5.56 18.77
N ALA A 767 2.52 -5.08 17.98
CA ALA A 767 3.95 -5.21 18.28
C ALA A 767 4.30 -4.59 19.64
N PHE A 768 5.20 -5.25 20.39
CA PHE A 768 5.62 -4.80 21.72
C PHE A 768 7.16 -4.86 21.85
N PRO A 769 7.83 -3.82 22.38
CA PRO A 769 9.28 -3.75 22.39
C PRO A 769 9.90 -4.77 23.34
N ASP A 770 11.12 -5.19 23.04
CA ASP A 770 11.89 -6.10 23.89
C ASP A 770 13.05 -5.38 24.61
N ALA A 771 13.97 -6.14 25.21
CA ALA A 771 15.11 -5.58 25.94
C ALA A 771 16.07 -4.75 25.07
N ASN A 772 16.10 -4.97 23.75
CA ASN A 772 17.05 -4.39 22.80
C ASN A 772 16.36 -3.62 21.66
N ARG A 773 15.15 -4.01 21.25
CA ARG A 773 14.48 -3.50 20.05
C ARG A 773 13.23 -2.68 20.36
N ALA A 774 13.05 -1.60 19.61
CA ALA A 774 11.81 -0.82 19.62
C ALA A 774 10.72 -1.51 18.78
N ALA A 775 9.45 -1.29 19.11
CA ALA A 775 8.33 -1.86 18.35
C ALA A 775 7.79 -0.92 17.28
N MET A 776 7.33 -1.50 16.17
CA MET A 776 6.55 -0.83 15.11
C MET A 776 5.41 -1.71 14.61
N ASP A 777 4.35 -1.06 14.13
CA ASP A 777 3.31 -1.69 13.32
C ASP A 777 3.61 -1.39 11.83
N GLY A 778 4.20 -2.38 11.15
CA GLY A 778 4.78 -2.24 9.82
C GLY A 778 3.76 -2.10 8.69
N GLU A 779 2.51 -2.52 8.90
CA GLU A 779 1.34 -2.35 8.02
C GLU A 779 0.00 -2.51 8.76
N HIS A 780 -0.87 -1.50 8.67
CA HIS A 780 -2.27 -1.55 9.14
C HIS A 780 -3.27 -0.85 8.21
N GLY A 781 -4.56 -1.00 8.53
CA GLY A 781 -5.64 -0.26 7.89
C GLY A 781 -6.32 -1.00 6.75
N GLY A 782 -5.95 -0.72 5.49
CA GLY A 782 -6.52 -1.40 4.34
C GLY A 782 -7.97 -1.00 3.99
N PHE A 783 -8.44 0.17 4.44
CA PHE A 783 -9.84 0.60 4.34
C PHE A 783 -10.23 0.96 2.90
N THR A 784 -11.02 0.10 2.28
CA THR A 784 -11.29 0.09 0.83
C THR A 784 -12.47 1.01 0.48
N LEU A 785 -12.24 2.04 -0.34
CA LEU A 785 -13.29 2.93 -0.89
C LEU A 785 -13.26 2.90 -2.42
N ARG A 786 -14.34 2.44 -3.04
CA ARG A 786 -14.54 2.47 -4.50
C ARG A 786 -14.80 3.91 -4.95
N THR A 787 -14.11 4.36 -5.99
CA THR A 787 -14.21 5.73 -6.54
C THR A 787 -14.49 5.67 -8.05
N PRO A 788 -15.77 5.60 -8.47
CA PRO A 788 -16.15 5.40 -9.88
C PRO A 788 -15.46 6.36 -10.84
N GLY A 789 -14.95 5.83 -11.96
CA GLY A 789 -14.18 6.57 -12.96
C GLY A 789 -12.68 6.73 -12.68
N HIS A 790 -12.24 6.57 -11.42
CA HIS A 790 -10.84 6.78 -11.00
C HIS A 790 -10.11 5.49 -10.61
N MET A 791 -10.70 4.34 -10.92
CA MET A 791 -10.20 2.99 -10.64
C MET A 791 -9.63 2.36 -11.91
N TRP A 792 -8.70 1.42 -11.79
CA TRP A 792 -8.21 0.65 -12.93
C TRP A 792 -9.27 -0.33 -13.43
N PRO A 793 -9.25 -0.74 -14.71
CA PRO A 793 -10.09 -1.83 -15.20
C PRO A 793 -9.88 -3.13 -14.42
N GLY A 794 -10.94 -3.91 -14.24
CA GLY A 794 -10.93 -5.14 -13.45
C GLY A 794 -11.64 -5.00 -12.09
N ALA A 795 -12.04 -6.15 -11.53
CA ALA A 795 -12.85 -6.19 -10.31
C ALA A 795 -12.05 -5.74 -9.07
N PRO A 796 -12.60 -4.88 -8.19
CA PRO A 796 -11.90 -4.40 -6.99
C PRO A 796 -11.48 -5.51 -6.03
N THR A 797 -10.21 -5.50 -5.62
CA THR A 797 -9.72 -6.35 -4.53
C THR A 797 -10.23 -5.80 -3.19
N VAL A 798 -11.21 -6.48 -2.59
CA VAL A 798 -11.73 -6.14 -1.25
C VAL A 798 -11.14 -7.12 -0.23
N ILE A 799 -9.98 -6.75 0.33
CA ILE A 799 -9.17 -7.65 1.18
C ILE A 799 -9.54 -7.54 2.66
N TYR A 800 -9.73 -6.31 3.17
CA TYR A 800 -9.81 -6.04 4.62
C TYR A 800 -11.20 -5.55 5.05
N SER A 801 -11.58 -4.34 4.68
CA SER A 801 -12.94 -3.81 4.93
C SER A 801 -13.32 -2.72 3.95
N GLY A 802 -14.58 -2.72 3.50
CA GLY A 802 -15.14 -1.69 2.62
C GLY A 802 -15.82 -0.56 3.38
N VAL A 803 -15.77 0.66 2.83
CA VAL A 803 -16.54 1.82 3.32
C VAL A 803 -17.32 2.46 2.17
N ALA A 804 -18.51 3.00 2.49
CA ALA A 804 -19.45 3.50 1.49
C ALA A 804 -19.06 4.84 0.84
N ASP A 805 -18.37 5.70 1.60
CA ASP A 805 -18.09 7.08 1.21
C ASP A 805 -16.82 7.65 1.87
N LYS A 806 -16.46 8.87 1.47
CA LYS A 806 -15.29 9.64 1.93
C LYS A 806 -15.34 10.03 3.42
N ASP A 807 -16.50 10.36 3.96
CA ASP A 807 -16.64 10.65 5.39
C ASP A 807 -16.58 9.36 6.22
N ALA A 808 -17.08 8.24 5.70
CA ALA A 808 -16.91 6.92 6.30
C ALA A 808 -15.44 6.47 6.31
N LEU A 809 -14.69 6.64 5.21
CA LEU A 809 -13.25 6.39 5.17
C LEU A 809 -12.49 7.27 6.17
N THR A 810 -12.84 8.56 6.22
CA THR A 810 -12.22 9.51 7.15
C THR A 810 -12.48 9.15 8.61
N ARG A 811 -13.73 8.84 8.98
CA ARG A 811 -14.09 8.38 10.33
C ARG A 811 -13.31 7.12 10.69
N LYS A 812 -13.37 6.09 9.83
CA LYS A 812 -12.70 4.81 10.04
C LYS A 812 -11.17 4.96 10.22
N TYR A 813 -10.53 5.84 9.45
CA TYR A 813 -9.12 6.19 9.65
C TYR A 813 -8.88 6.85 11.02
N VAL A 814 -9.59 7.95 11.33
CA VAL A 814 -9.37 8.72 12.56
C VAL A 814 -9.63 7.86 13.81
N GLU A 815 -10.73 7.10 13.82
CA GLU A 815 -11.10 6.20 14.91
C GLU A 815 -10.05 5.10 15.12
N ASN A 816 -9.48 4.52 14.05
CA ASN A 816 -8.42 3.51 14.14
C ASN A 816 -7.12 4.13 14.68
N THR A 817 -6.68 5.23 14.07
CA THR A 817 -5.43 5.93 14.42
C THR A 817 -5.45 6.45 15.86
N GLU A 818 -6.57 7.03 16.30
CA GLU A 818 -6.73 7.52 17.69
C GLU A 818 -6.83 6.37 18.71
N LYS A 819 -7.70 5.38 18.47
CA LYS A 819 -7.96 4.29 19.44
C LYS A 819 -6.71 3.44 19.71
N PHE A 820 -5.97 3.09 18.67
CA PHE A 820 -4.89 2.11 18.80
C PHE A 820 -3.50 2.74 18.94
N TYR A 821 -3.21 3.89 18.32
CA TYR A 821 -1.84 4.40 18.21
C TYR A 821 -1.52 5.60 19.09
N LEU A 822 -2.51 6.37 19.57
CA LEU A 822 -2.25 7.65 20.28
C LEU A 822 -1.49 7.44 21.59
N GLU A 823 -2.03 6.61 22.48
CA GLU A 823 -1.39 6.31 23.77
C GLU A 823 -0.15 5.40 23.57
N GLN A 824 -0.20 4.46 22.62
CA GLN A 824 0.95 3.62 22.24
C GLN A 824 2.16 4.46 21.80
N ALA A 825 1.94 5.56 21.06
CA ALA A 825 3.03 6.45 20.64
C ALA A 825 3.72 7.10 21.83
N GLY A 826 2.97 7.58 22.83
CA GLY A 826 3.52 8.14 24.08
C GLY A 826 4.15 7.10 25.01
N ALA A 827 3.75 5.83 24.90
CA ALA A 827 4.26 4.71 25.67
C ALA A 827 5.25 3.84 24.85
N GLU A 828 4.86 2.65 24.40
CA GLU A 828 5.77 1.61 23.92
C GLU A 828 6.14 1.64 22.42
N LEU A 829 5.24 2.12 21.55
CA LEU A 829 5.37 1.96 20.09
C LEU A 829 6.16 3.12 19.45
N SER A 830 7.03 2.84 18.48
CA SER A 830 7.90 3.84 17.84
C SER A 830 7.51 4.25 16.42
N GLY A 831 6.48 3.62 15.85
CA GLY A 831 5.97 3.98 14.54
C GLY A 831 4.81 3.09 14.12
N SER A 832 4.05 3.56 13.13
CA SER A 832 3.08 2.74 12.42
C SER A 832 2.94 3.17 10.96
N VAL A 833 2.56 2.23 10.09
CA VAL A 833 2.49 2.43 8.65
C VAL A 833 1.09 2.07 8.14
N TYR A 834 0.35 3.05 7.63
CA TYR A 834 -0.97 2.81 7.05
C TYR A 834 -0.86 2.41 5.56
N THR A 835 -1.56 1.34 5.16
CA THR A 835 -1.70 0.92 3.77
C THR A 835 -2.92 1.60 3.13
N GLN A 836 -2.78 2.60 2.24
CA GLN A 836 -1.56 3.20 1.66
C GLN A 836 -1.80 4.66 1.19
N ILE A 837 -0.81 5.33 0.57
CA ILE A 837 -0.96 6.76 0.17
C ILE A 837 -1.95 6.98 -0.99
N SER A 838 -1.98 6.09 -1.98
CA SER A 838 -2.82 6.15 -3.18
C SER A 838 -3.31 4.76 -3.57
N ASP A 839 -4.52 4.66 -4.14
CA ASP A 839 -5.01 3.42 -4.74
C ASP A 839 -4.06 2.94 -5.84
N LEU A 840 -4.05 1.64 -6.11
CA LEU A 840 -3.21 0.99 -7.10
C LEU A 840 -4.01 -0.10 -7.80
N GLU A 841 -4.02 -0.08 -9.13
CA GLU A 841 -4.78 -1.02 -9.97
C GLU A 841 -6.19 -1.31 -9.37
N ASN A 842 -6.41 -2.52 -8.84
CA ASN A 842 -7.68 -2.93 -8.23
C ASN A 842 -7.68 -2.88 -6.67
N GLU A 843 -6.58 -2.49 -6.03
CA GLU A 843 -6.41 -2.32 -4.58
C GLU A 843 -6.76 -0.88 -4.16
N LEU A 844 -7.93 -0.69 -3.54
CA LEU A 844 -8.57 0.65 -3.38
C LEU A 844 -8.56 1.19 -1.93
N ASN A 845 -7.49 0.90 -1.19
CA ASN A 845 -7.28 1.27 0.22
C ASN A 845 -6.49 2.59 0.42
N GLY A 846 -6.19 3.30 -0.66
CA GLY A 846 -5.42 4.54 -0.65
C GLY A 846 -6.17 5.79 -0.19
N LEU A 847 -5.41 6.78 0.27
CA LEU A 847 -5.93 8.10 0.67
C LEU A 847 -6.15 9.06 -0.53
N TYR A 848 -5.59 8.73 -1.70
CA TYR A 848 -5.86 9.33 -3.01
C TYR A 848 -6.28 8.24 -4.01
N THR A 849 -6.93 8.62 -5.11
CA THR A 849 -7.17 7.73 -6.26
C THR A 849 -5.86 7.42 -7.02
N TYR A 850 -5.85 6.35 -7.82
CA TYR A 850 -4.62 5.87 -8.51
C TYR A 850 -4.07 6.89 -9.50
N ASP A 851 -4.95 7.67 -10.14
CA ASP A 851 -4.59 8.81 -11.00
C ASP A 851 -4.13 10.09 -10.25
N ARG A 852 -4.19 10.08 -8.91
CA ARG A 852 -3.96 11.23 -8.01
C ARG A 852 -4.87 12.45 -8.32
N ARG A 853 -6.02 12.26 -8.98
CA ARG A 853 -6.98 13.35 -9.26
C ARG A 853 -7.86 13.69 -8.06
N GLU A 854 -8.30 12.69 -7.30
CA GLU A 854 -9.20 12.87 -6.15
C GLU A 854 -8.56 12.45 -4.83
N ILE A 855 -8.91 13.18 -3.76
CA ILE A 855 -8.51 12.84 -2.38
C ILE A 855 -9.68 12.17 -1.65
N LYS A 856 -9.46 10.96 -1.17
CA LYS A 856 -10.51 10.06 -0.66
C LYS A 856 -10.90 10.32 0.80
N VAL A 857 -10.15 11.18 1.50
CA VAL A 857 -10.37 11.58 2.90
C VAL A 857 -10.50 13.10 3.07
N ASP A 858 -11.02 13.54 4.22
CA ASP A 858 -10.87 14.91 4.69
C ASP A 858 -9.43 15.14 5.21
N PRO A 859 -8.61 15.95 4.52
CA PRO A 859 -7.22 16.12 4.90
C PRO A 859 -7.03 16.92 6.19
N VAL A 860 -8.05 17.64 6.69
CA VAL A 860 -7.94 18.39 7.95
C VAL A 860 -8.02 17.43 9.14
N LYS A 861 -9.03 16.55 9.15
CA LYS A 861 -9.24 15.56 10.21
C LYS A 861 -8.09 14.55 10.30
N VAL A 862 -7.65 14.02 9.15
CA VAL A 862 -6.50 13.10 9.08
C VAL A 862 -5.22 13.78 9.58
N ARG A 863 -4.96 15.04 9.19
CA ARG A 863 -3.79 15.78 9.64
C ARG A 863 -3.80 16.09 11.14
N ASP A 864 -4.98 16.31 11.72
CA ASP A 864 -5.11 16.61 13.15
C ASP A 864 -4.76 15.38 14.01
N VAL A 865 -5.40 14.23 13.76
CA VAL A 865 -5.09 12.99 14.49
C VAL A 865 -3.63 12.60 14.31
N ASN A 866 -3.10 12.66 13.09
CA ASN A 866 -1.70 12.31 12.79
C ASN A 866 -0.70 13.17 13.58
N ARG A 867 -0.99 14.46 13.73
CA ARG A 867 -0.19 15.37 14.57
C ARG A 867 -0.29 15.04 16.05
N ARG A 868 -1.45 14.60 16.54
CA ARG A 868 -1.62 14.13 17.93
C ARG A 868 -0.78 12.88 18.21
N ILE A 869 -0.73 11.90 17.29
CA ILE A 869 0.15 10.72 17.42
C ILE A 869 1.63 11.13 17.48
N ILE A 870 2.07 11.95 16.52
CA ILE A 870 3.48 12.39 16.42
C ILE A 870 3.88 13.22 17.65
N ALA A 871 3.01 14.09 18.15
CA ALA A 871 3.26 14.86 19.36
C ALA A 871 3.33 13.98 20.62
N ALA A 872 2.42 13.02 20.77
CA ALA A 872 2.45 12.07 21.89
C ALA A 872 3.77 11.27 21.90
N GLY A 873 4.22 10.79 20.74
CA GLY A 873 5.49 10.07 20.65
C GLY A 873 6.75 10.94 20.74
N ALA A 874 6.68 12.23 20.42
CA ALA A 874 7.75 13.18 20.69
C ALA A 874 7.85 13.55 22.18
N ALA A 875 6.75 13.40 22.93
CA ALA A 875 6.68 13.50 24.39
C ALA A 875 6.80 12.10 25.07
N ALA A 876 7.20 11.06 24.35
CA ALA A 876 7.25 9.72 24.93
C ALA A 876 8.20 9.68 26.13
N GLY A 877 7.73 9.09 27.24
CA GLY A 877 8.46 9.06 28.50
C GLY A 877 8.45 10.35 29.32
N GLU A 878 7.92 11.46 28.79
CA GLU A 878 7.44 12.56 29.64
C GLU A 878 6.19 12.07 30.38
N ARG A 879 6.18 12.21 31.70
CA ARG A 879 5.07 11.84 32.59
C ARG A 879 4.98 12.87 33.70
N ASP A 880 3.78 13.05 34.25
CA ASP A 880 3.65 13.75 35.53
C ASP A 880 4.53 13.07 36.58
N GLU A 881 5.27 13.88 37.34
CA GLU A 881 6.06 13.39 38.46
C GLU A 881 5.12 12.84 39.53
N LEU A 882 5.08 11.51 39.66
CA LEU A 882 4.37 10.81 40.72
C LEU A 882 5.04 11.11 42.06
N LYS A 883 4.32 11.79 42.95
CA LYS A 883 4.82 12.26 44.24
C LYS A 883 4.20 11.41 45.33
N GLY A 884 4.99 10.64 46.09
CA GLY A 884 4.53 9.98 47.32
C GLY A 884 3.55 8.81 47.17
N GLY A 885 2.71 8.80 46.14
CA GLY A 885 1.59 7.87 45.97
C GLY A 885 0.23 8.55 46.22
N GLY A 886 -0.70 7.85 46.85
CA GLY A 886 -2.09 8.30 47.01
C GLY A 886 -2.76 7.70 48.26
N TYR A 887 -3.85 8.32 48.71
CA TYR A 887 -4.62 7.89 49.87
C TYR A 887 -6.10 8.23 49.68
N TRP A 888 -6.95 7.21 49.70
CA TRP A 888 -8.40 7.33 49.61
C TRP A 888 -9.02 6.82 50.91
N ALA A 889 -9.51 7.75 51.73
CA ALA A 889 -10.20 7.45 52.98
C ALA A 889 -11.60 6.83 52.78
N LEU A 890 -12.18 6.93 51.57
CA LEU A 890 -13.50 6.38 51.20
C LEU A 890 -14.66 6.81 52.13
N ASP A 891 -14.50 7.97 52.79
CA ASP A 891 -15.40 8.55 53.79
C ASP A 891 -16.51 9.47 53.21
N GLU A 892 -16.64 9.60 51.89
CA GLU A 892 -17.67 10.46 51.27
C GLU A 892 -19.11 9.96 51.49
N GLY A 893 -19.30 8.64 51.64
CA GLY A 893 -20.57 7.96 51.92
C GLY A 893 -21.66 8.08 50.84
N LYS A 894 -21.42 8.78 49.73
CA LYS A 894 -22.36 9.01 48.63
C LYS A 894 -21.66 9.56 47.38
N GLY A 895 -22.31 9.40 46.23
CA GLY A 895 -21.81 9.91 44.94
C GLY A 895 -20.99 8.87 44.17
N THR A 896 -20.35 9.30 43.09
CA THR A 896 -19.63 8.46 42.12
C THR A 896 -18.13 8.73 42.06
N THR A 897 -17.59 9.45 43.04
CA THR A 897 -16.17 9.84 43.10
C THR A 897 -15.69 9.76 44.54
N ALA A 898 -14.51 9.19 44.78
CA ALA A 898 -13.81 9.24 46.06
C ALA A 898 -12.50 10.05 45.92
N ARG A 899 -12.22 10.94 46.86
CA ARG A 899 -11.09 11.87 46.79
C ARG A 899 -9.78 11.21 47.20
N ASP A 900 -8.73 11.48 46.43
CA ASP A 900 -7.36 11.28 46.87
C ASP A 900 -6.98 12.43 47.81
N GLU A 901 -6.74 12.13 49.08
CA GLU A 901 -6.14 13.06 50.03
C GLU A 901 -4.60 13.08 49.92
N GLY A 902 -4.04 12.16 49.14
CA GLY A 902 -2.61 11.99 48.94
C GLY A 902 -1.96 12.98 47.96
N PRO A 903 -0.61 12.98 47.91
CA PRO A 903 0.19 13.95 47.17
C PRO A 903 0.01 13.97 45.63
N ASN A 904 -0.58 12.93 45.01
CA ASN A 904 -0.91 12.94 43.58
C ASN A 904 -2.25 13.63 43.25
N ASN A 905 -3.19 13.71 44.19
CA ASN A 905 -4.56 14.25 44.00
C ASN A 905 -5.28 13.62 42.77
N LYS A 906 -5.22 12.29 42.63
CA LYS A 906 -5.92 11.52 41.57
C LYS A 906 -7.17 10.81 42.14
N PRO A 907 -8.36 11.43 42.09
CA PRO A 907 -9.57 10.83 42.67
C PRO A 907 -10.00 9.56 41.92
N LEU A 908 -10.55 8.59 42.65
CA LEU A 908 -11.19 7.40 42.10
C LEU A 908 -12.58 7.75 41.56
N GLN A 909 -12.90 7.35 40.33
CA GLN A 909 -14.24 7.35 39.76
C GLN A 909 -14.86 5.96 39.92
N LEU A 910 -16.08 5.90 40.44
CA LEU A 910 -16.83 4.66 40.69
C LEU A 910 -17.58 4.25 39.42
N THR A 911 -17.58 2.96 39.11
CA THR A 911 -18.48 2.40 38.08
C THR A 911 -19.94 2.44 38.52
N GLU A 912 -20.86 2.40 37.56
CA GLU A 912 -22.29 2.23 37.84
C GLU A 912 -22.52 0.99 38.73
N GLY A 913 -23.40 1.13 39.73
CA GLY A 913 -23.70 0.09 40.70
C GLY A 913 -22.74 -0.02 41.89
N THR A 914 -21.53 0.55 41.86
CA THR A 914 -20.66 0.60 43.05
C THR A 914 -21.33 1.45 44.14
N THR A 915 -21.52 0.90 45.35
CA THR A 915 -22.25 1.56 46.44
C THR A 915 -21.38 1.82 47.66
N TRP A 916 -21.88 2.66 48.57
CA TRP A 916 -21.22 2.96 49.84
C TRP A 916 -21.81 2.10 50.97
N ALA A 917 -20.98 1.73 51.94
CA ALA A 917 -21.34 0.96 53.13
C ALA A 917 -20.62 1.52 54.38
N PRO A 918 -20.96 1.11 55.61
CA PRO A 918 -20.14 1.41 56.79
C PRO A 918 -18.73 0.82 56.63
N GLY A 919 -17.71 1.59 57.00
CA GLY A 919 -16.31 1.21 56.86
C GLY A 919 -15.67 0.60 58.12
N VAL A 920 -14.35 0.59 58.11
CA VAL A 920 -13.47 0.49 59.29
C VAL A 920 -13.35 1.87 59.96
N SER A 921 -13.25 2.94 59.14
CA SER A 921 -13.62 4.31 59.48
C SER A 921 -15.02 4.60 58.88
N GLY A 922 -15.52 5.84 58.96
CA GLY A 922 -16.89 6.25 58.63
C GLY A 922 -17.60 5.48 57.50
N SER A 923 -17.09 5.51 56.26
CA SER A 923 -17.63 4.70 55.15
C SER A 923 -16.58 3.98 54.31
N ALA A 924 -17.05 3.02 53.51
CA ALA A 924 -16.26 2.20 52.61
C ALA A 924 -16.98 1.99 51.27
N LEU A 925 -16.24 1.62 50.23
CA LEU A 925 -16.80 1.19 48.95
C LEU A 925 -17.23 -0.28 49.02
N LYS A 926 -18.36 -0.61 48.40
CA LYS A 926 -18.98 -1.94 48.39
C LYS A 926 -19.09 -2.50 46.97
N PHE A 927 -18.57 -3.71 46.82
CA PHE A 927 -18.47 -4.45 45.56
C PHE A 927 -19.15 -5.83 45.70
N ASP A 928 -19.62 -6.41 44.59
CA ASP A 928 -20.46 -7.62 44.54
C ASP A 928 -19.81 -8.81 43.81
N GLY A 929 -18.56 -8.65 43.35
CA GLY A 929 -17.86 -9.62 42.51
C GLY A 929 -18.33 -9.67 41.04
N GLN A 930 -19.15 -8.72 40.59
CA GLN A 930 -19.78 -8.75 39.25
C GLN A 930 -19.66 -7.41 38.52
N GLY A 931 -18.42 -7.02 38.19
CA GLY A 931 -18.15 -5.89 37.29
C GLY A 931 -18.04 -4.52 37.97
N ARG A 932 -18.31 -4.41 39.26
CA ARG A 932 -18.17 -3.16 40.03
C ARG A 932 -16.73 -2.90 40.43
N PHE A 933 -16.26 -1.67 40.26
CA PHE A 933 -14.96 -1.18 40.72
C PHE A 933 -14.96 0.35 40.90
N ALA A 934 -13.79 0.89 41.25
CA ALA A 934 -13.47 2.30 41.08
C ALA A 934 -12.03 2.46 40.56
N GLU A 935 -11.75 3.46 39.74
CA GLU A 935 -10.42 3.67 39.15
C GLU A 935 -10.03 5.14 39.00
N THR A 936 -8.74 5.41 38.98
CA THR A 936 -8.14 6.75 38.80
C THR A 936 -8.08 7.13 37.32
N ASP A 937 -7.61 8.35 37.01
CA ASP A 937 -7.40 8.84 35.63
C ASP A 937 -6.04 8.42 35.01
N GLY A 938 -5.21 7.71 35.77
CA GLY A 938 -3.85 7.33 35.39
C GLY A 938 -3.06 6.76 36.59
N PRO A 939 -1.79 6.38 36.41
CA PRO A 939 -1.00 5.73 37.45
C PRO A 939 -0.72 6.68 38.63
N VAL A 940 -0.53 6.09 39.81
CA VAL A 940 -0.11 6.78 41.05
C VAL A 940 1.23 6.26 41.60
N LEU A 941 1.65 5.06 41.18
CA LEU A 941 2.92 4.44 41.52
C LEU A 941 3.81 4.21 40.29
N ASP A 942 5.11 4.44 40.45
CA ASP A 942 6.14 3.94 39.53
C ASP A 942 6.45 2.48 39.87
N THR A 943 5.80 1.58 39.14
CA THR A 943 5.88 0.13 39.38
C THR A 943 7.23 -0.51 39.04
N THR A 944 8.21 0.29 38.56
CA THR A 944 9.59 -0.16 38.33
C THR A 944 10.51 -0.03 39.54
N LYS A 945 10.06 0.67 40.61
CA LYS A 945 10.81 0.95 41.83
C LYS A 945 10.29 0.13 43.03
N SER A 946 10.78 0.43 44.23
CA SER A 946 10.16 -0.02 45.48
C SER A 946 8.84 0.74 45.72
N TYR A 947 7.79 0.06 46.14
CA TYR A 947 6.49 0.65 46.46
C TYR A 947 5.71 -0.21 47.46
N SER A 948 4.69 0.36 48.08
CA SER A 948 3.76 -0.37 48.95
C SER A 948 2.32 0.02 48.66
N VAL A 949 1.40 -0.92 48.82
CA VAL A 949 -0.05 -0.69 48.74
C VAL A 949 -0.75 -1.27 49.96
N SER A 950 -1.65 -0.49 50.54
CA SER A 950 -2.48 -0.90 51.67
C SER A 950 -3.97 -0.84 51.31
N ALA A 951 -4.75 -1.73 51.89
CA ALA A 951 -6.20 -1.61 51.98
C ALA A 951 -6.73 -2.35 53.21
N TRP A 952 -7.79 -1.82 53.81
CA TRP A 952 -8.67 -2.59 54.68
C TRP A 952 -9.77 -3.23 53.83
N VAL A 953 -10.04 -4.52 54.06
CA VAL A 953 -10.99 -5.29 53.24
C VAL A 953 -11.90 -6.19 54.09
N THR A 954 -13.13 -6.42 53.61
CA THR A 954 -13.98 -7.54 54.01
C THR A 954 -14.29 -8.44 52.80
N LEU A 955 -14.63 -9.70 53.04
CA LEU A 955 -15.18 -10.60 52.03
C LEU A 955 -16.61 -11.00 52.41
N ASP A 956 -17.57 -10.81 51.51
CA ASP A 956 -18.96 -11.27 51.70
C ASP A 956 -19.12 -12.74 51.26
N ALA A 957 -18.26 -13.21 50.36
CA ALA A 957 -18.14 -14.61 49.96
C ALA A 957 -16.67 -14.95 49.64
N VAL A 958 -16.29 -16.22 49.78
CA VAL A 958 -14.99 -16.72 49.33
C VAL A 958 -15.01 -16.82 47.78
N PRO A 959 -14.09 -16.18 47.04
CA PRO A 959 -14.08 -16.23 45.58
C PRO A 959 -13.68 -17.62 45.07
N GLY A 960 -14.22 -18.01 43.91
CA GLY A 960 -13.92 -19.29 43.26
C GLY A 960 -12.54 -19.38 42.60
N ASN A 961 -11.87 -18.24 42.39
CA ASN A 961 -10.48 -18.16 41.91
C ASN A 961 -9.71 -17.09 42.72
N TYR A 962 -9.47 -15.92 42.12
CA TYR A 962 -8.92 -14.72 42.75
C TYR A 962 -9.97 -13.61 42.76
N ALA A 963 -9.81 -12.69 43.71
CA ALA A 963 -10.49 -11.41 43.77
C ALA A 963 -9.46 -10.37 44.26
N THR A 964 -9.34 -9.25 43.55
CA THR A 964 -8.32 -8.22 43.80
C THR A 964 -8.92 -6.98 44.42
N ALA A 965 -8.39 -6.57 45.56
CA ALA A 965 -8.81 -5.37 46.28
C ALA A 965 -8.16 -4.12 45.68
N VAL A 966 -6.86 -4.16 45.36
CA VAL A 966 -6.11 -3.06 44.75
C VAL A 966 -5.14 -3.58 43.69
N SER A 967 -5.13 -2.93 42.52
CA SER A 967 -4.15 -3.14 41.44
C SER A 967 -3.81 -1.80 40.77
N GLN A 968 -2.78 -1.76 39.93
CA GLN A 968 -2.56 -0.67 38.98
C GLN A 968 -2.34 -1.25 37.58
N ASP A 969 -2.89 -0.63 36.55
CA ASP A 969 -2.98 -1.28 35.24
C ASP A 969 -1.66 -1.33 34.47
N GLY A 970 -1.32 -2.56 34.06
CA GLY A 970 -0.34 -2.84 33.03
C GLY A 970 -0.97 -2.72 31.65
N ARG A 971 -0.15 -2.32 30.66
CA ARG A 971 -0.66 -2.03 29.33
C ARG A 971 -0.94 -3.29 28.49
N ARG A 972 -0.05 -4.29 28.60
CA ARG A 972 0.01 -5.49 27.74
C ARG A 972 -1.01 -6.57 28.11
N GLN A 973 -0.68 -7.47 29.05
CA GLN A 973 -1.53 -8.63 29.40
C GLN A 973 -1.97 -8.66 30.86
N GLU A 974 -1.17 -8.16 31.80
CA GLU A 974 -1.40 -8.40 33.23
C GLU A 974 -1.01 -7.18 34.10
N ASN A 975 -1.42 -7.15 35.38
CA ASN A 975 -1.05 -6.05 36.29
C ASN A 975 0.39 -6.20 36.83
N PRO A 976 1.19 -5.12 36.92
CA PRO A 976 2.46 -5.10 37.66
C PRO A 976 2.34 -5.48 39.14
N PHE A 977 1.15 -5.34 39.76
CA PHE A 977 0.85 -5.92 41.07
C PHE A 977 -0.64 -6.18 41.30
N TYR A 978 -0.93 -7.06 42.25
CA TYR A 978 -2.27 -7.38 42.75
C TYR A 978 -2.22 -7.54 44.28
N LEU A 979 -3.04 -6.80 45.02
CA LEU A 979 -3.31 -7.02 46.44
C LEU A 979 -4.66 -7.74 46.54
N GLN A 980 -4.64 -9.05 46.80
CA GLN A 980 -5.76 -9.93 46.47
C GLN A 980 -5.99 -11.07 47.47
N TYR A 981 -7.14 -11.73 47.38
CA TYR A 981 -7.41 -13.02 48.00
C TYR A 981 -7.76 -14.04 46.93
N GLY A 982 -7.24 -15.26 47.05
CA GLY A 982 -7.64 -16.37 46.19
C GLY A 982 -6.90 -17.66 46.46
N GLN A 983 -7.48 -18.77 46.01
CA GLN A 983 -6.89 -20.11 46.12
C GLN A 983 -6.44 -20.47 47.56
N GLY A 984 -7.20 -20.04 48.58
CA GLY A 984 -6.97 -20.33 50.00
C GLY A 984 -5.99 -19.39 50.73
N ALA A 985 -5.60 -18.26 50.13
CA ALA A 985 -4.66 -17.32 50.73
C ALA A 985 -4.98 -15.86 50.41
N PHE A 986 -4.65 -14.95 51.32
CA PHE A 986 -4.34 -13.57 50.94
C PHE A 986 -2.98 -13.57 50.22
N ALA A 987 -2.83 -12.74 49.19
CA ALA A 987 -1.62 -12.68 48.38
C ALA A 987 -1.30 -11.24 47.95
N PHE A 988 -0.03 -10.86 48.07
CA PHE A 988 0.53 -9.79 47.25
C PHE A 988 1.26 -10.44 46.07
N SER A 989 0.83 -10.10 44.86
CA SER A 989 1.23 -10.80 43.62
C SER A 989 1.84 -9.83 42.62
N THR A 990 2.73 -10.33 41.77
CA THR A 990 3.40 -9.61 40.67
C THR A 990 3.51 -10.52 39.43
N PRO A 991 3.86 -9.98 38.25
CA PRO A 991 3.84 -10.73 36.98
C PRO A 991 4.61 -12.04 36.94
N GLY A 992 4.26 -12.90 35.99
CA GLY A 992 4.85 -14.23 35.84
C GLY A 992 4.46 -15.22 36.95
N GLY A 993 3.50 -14.86 37.81
CA GLY A 993 2.97 -15.73 38.86
C GLY A 993 3.72 -15.67 40.20
N HIS A 994 4.55 -14.65 40.41
CA HIS A 994 5.31 -14.41 41.64
C HIS A 994 4.41 -13.86 42.76
N ARG A 995 4.30 -14.56 43.91
CA ARG A 995 3.31 -14.25 44.96
C ARG A 995 3.85 -14.48 46.38
N ALA A 996 3.76 -13.46 47.24
CA ALA A 996 3.86 -13.62 48.70
C ALA A 996 2.47 -13.98 49.24
N ARG A 997 2.28 -15.23 49.71
CA ARG A 997 0.97 -15.79 50.09
C ARG A 997 0.87 -16.09 51.59
N GLY A 998 -0.12 -15.51 52.27
CA GLY A 998 -0.52 -15.89 53.63
C GLY A 998 -1.74 -16.81 53.57
N GLU A 999 -1.54 -18.10 53.79
CA GLU A 999 -2.63 -19.10 53.77
C GLU A 999 -3.58 -18.90 54.96
N LEU A 1000 -4.86 -18.69 54.67
CA LEU A 1000 -5.90 -18.39 55.65
C LEU A 1000 -7.28 -18.65 55.05
N VAL A 1001 -8.17 -19.27 55.81
CA VAL A 1001 -9.62 -19.26 55.52
C VAL A 1001 -10.20 -17.99 56.17
N PRO A 1002 -10.74 -17.04 55.38
CA PRO A 1002 -11.23 -15.77 55.91
C PRO A 1002 -12.59 -15.92 56.61
N GLU A 1003 -12.77 -15.17 57.68
CA GLU A 1003 -14.06 -14.94 58.33
C GLU A 1003 -14.86 -13.94 57.49
N LEU A 1004 -16.02 -14.35 56.98
CA LEU A 1004 -16.84 -13.49 56.11
C LEU A 1004 -17.40 -12.30 56.89
N GLY A 1005 -17.39 -11.12 56.25
CA GLY A 1005 -17.75 -9.84 56.86
C GLY A 1005 -16.71 -9.27 57.85
N ARG A 1006 -15.63 -9.99 58.18
CA ARG A 1006 -14.56 -9.48 59.05
C ARG A 1006 -13.64 -8.54 58.26
N TRP A 1007 -13.26 -7.43 58.90
CA TRP A 1007 -12.17 -6.56 58.42
C TRP A 1007 -10.78 -7.22 58.60
N TYR A 1008 -9.99 -7.14 57.54
CA TYR A 1008 -8.58 -7.51 57.46
C TYR A 1008 -7.78 -6.33 56.92
N HIS A 1009 -6.63 -6.05 57.52
CA HIS A 1009 -5.69 -5.06 56.98
C HIS A 1009 -4.62 -5.76 56.14
N LEU A 1010 -4.54 -5.44 54.85
CA LEU A 1010 -3.59 -6.01 53.91
C LEU A 1010 -2.56 -4.96 53.50
N VAL A 1011 -1.26 -5.27 53.62
CA VAL A 1011 -0.21 -4.45 53.00
C VAL A 1011 0.69 -5.30 52.12
N GLY A 1012 0.72 -4.98 50.83
CA GLY A 1012 1.68 -5.49 49.87
C GLY A 1012 2.87 -4.55 49.78
N VAL A 1013 4.08 -5.07 49.85
CA VAL A 1013 5.33 -4.30 49.71
C VAL A 1013 6.20 -4.93 48.64
N ARG A 1014 6.66 -4.14 47.66
CA ARG A 1014 7.72 -4.54 46.72
C ARG A 1014 8.96 -3.72 47.04
N ASP A 1015 10.10 -4.38 47.25
CA ASP A 1015 11.37 -3.69 47.42
C ASP A 1015 12.37 -4.04 46.31
N SER A 1016 12.67 -3.05 45.47
CA SER A 1016 13.67 -3.12 44.40
C SER A 1016 15.12 -3.15 44.91
N VAL A 1017 15.38 -2.83 46.19
CA VAL A 1017 16.73 -2.82 46.77
C VAL A 1017 17.11 -4.19 47.34
N SER A 1018 16.22 -4.86 48.08
CA SER A 1018 16.41 -6.27 48.48
C SER A 1018 15.99 -7.26 47.39
N ASN A 1019 15.27 -6.79 46.36
CA ASN A 1019 14.64 -7.59 45.31
C ASN A 1019 13.71 -8.68 45.87
N ASP A 1020 12.73 -8.25 46.68
CA ASP A 1020 11.67 -9.11 47.23
C ASP A 1020 10.27 -8.47 47.10
N ILE A 1021 9.24 -9.30 47.27
CA ILE A 1021 7.88 -8.89 47.62
C ILE A 1021 7.49 -9.47 48.98
N LYS A 1022 6.76 -8.70 49.78
CA LYS A 1022 6.24 -9.07 51.10
C LYS A 1022 4.73 -8.87 51.16
N LEU A 1023 4.06 -9.73 51.92
CA LEU A 1023 2.67 -9.55 52.33
C LEU A 1023 2.59 -9.44 53.86
N TYR A 1024 1.91 -8.40 54.33
CA TYR A 1024 1.54 -8.22 55.71
C TYR A 1024 0.02 -8.36 55.87
N LEU A 1025 -0.40 -8.98 56.98
CA LEU A 1025 -1.79 -9.17 57.38
C LEU A 1025 -1.93 -8.70 58.83
N ASP A 1026 -2.92 -7.85 59.11
CA ASP A 1026 -3.19 -7.30 60.45
C ASP A 1026 -1.92 -6.73 61.13
N GLY A 1027 -1.13 -5.97 60.36
CA GLY A 1027 0.12 -5.34 60.80
C GLY A 1027 1.34 -6.26 60.93
N LYS A 1028 1.24 -7.55 60.55
CA LYS A 1028 2.31 -8.55 60.71
C LYS A 1028 2.74 -9.14 59.38
N LEU A 1029 4.05 -9.31 59.17
CA LEU A 1029 4.59 -10.02 58.01
C LEU A 1029 4.11 -11.48 58.04
N VAL A 1030 3.45 -11.94 56.97
CA VAL A 1030 2.99 -13.32 56.82
C VAL A 1030 3.69 -14.08 55.69
N ALA A 1031 4.23 -13.39 54.68
CA ALA A 1031 4.98 -14.03 53.60
C ALA A 1031 5.98 -13.08 52.93
N THR A 1032 7.04 -13.68 52.37
CA THR A 1032 8.02 -13.04 51.47
C THR A 1032 8.24 -13.96 50.26
N ALA A 1033 8.42 -13.40 49.06
CA ALA A 1033 8.75 -14.13 47.84
C ALA A 1033 9.65 -13.29 46.91
N GLU A 1034 10.25 -13.91 45.89
CA GLU A 1034 10.94 -13.19 44.81
C GLU A 1034 9.93 -12.44 43.93
N PRO A 1035 10.23 -11.24 43.44
CA PRO A 1035 9.34 -10.45 42.59
C PRO A 1035 9.31 -10.97 41.15
N GLY A 1036 8.20 -10.74 40.46
CA GLY A 1036 8.13 -10.79 39.00
C GLY A 1036 8.91 -9.65 38.33
N PRO A 1037 8.90 -9.54 37.00
CA PRO A 1037 9.55 -8.44 36.28
C PRO A 1037 9.08 -7.04 36.74
N ALA A 1038 9.93 -6.04 36.48
CA ALA A 1038 9.71 -4.64 36.83
C ALA A 1038 8.89 -3.93 35.74
N ASP A 1039 7.63 -4.33 35.61
CA ASP A 1039 6.77 -3.89 34.51
C ASP A 1039 6.35 -2.41 34.65
N VAL A 1040 6.39 -1.71 33.52
CA VAL A 1040 6.07 -0.29 33.41
C VAL A 1040 4.54 -0.12 33.32
N SER A 1041 3.92 0.39 34.37
CA SER A 1041 2.51 0.79 34.35
C SER A 1041 2.33 2.11 33.58
N THR A 1042 1.21 2.22 32.84
CA THR A 1042 0.68 3.48 32.30
C THR A 1042 -0.81 3.66 32.56
N GLY A 1043 -1.50 2.61 33.03
CA GLY A 1043 -2.93 2.63 33.31
C GLY A 1043 -3.26 3.03 34.76
N PRO A 1044 -4.56 3.14 35.09
CA PRO A 1044 -5.02 3.64 36.38
C PRO A 1044 -4.75 2.68 37.54
N LEU A 1045 -4.62 3.23 38.75
CA LEU A 1045 -4.86 2.47 39.99
C LEU A 1045 -6.35 2.18 40.09
N SER A 1046 -6.66 0.92 40.40
CA SER A 1046 -8.00 0.35 40.43
C SER A 1046 -8.28 -0.30 41.78
N VAL A 1047 -9.47 -0.05 42.31
CA VAL A 1047 -9.98 -0.61 43.57
C VAL A 1047 -11.16 -1.52 43.25
N GLY A 1048 -11.12 -2.76 43.75
CA GLY A 1048 -12.16 -3.77 43.58
C GLY A 1048 -12.07 -4.62 42.30
N ARG A 1049 -11.01 -4.49 41.48
CA ARG A 1049 -10.74 -5.37 40.31
C ARG A 1049 -9.27 -5.46 39.93
N ALA A 1050 -8.96 -6.38 39.02
CA ALA A 1050 -7.69 -6.50 38.29
C ALA A 1050 -7.91 -6.49 36.76
N LYS A 1051 -6.84 -6.68 35.99
CA LYS A 1051 -6.82 -6.78 34.53
C LYS A 1051 -5.93 -7.96 34.09
N TRP A 1052 -6.50 -8.89 33.33
CA TRP A 1052 -5.80 -10.07 32.80
C TRP A 1052 -6.21 -10.34 31.35
N ASN A 1053 -5.22 -10.71 30.53
CA ASN A 1053 -5.31 -10.86 29.08
C ASN A 1053 -6.05 -9.68 28.40
N GLY A 1054 -5.76 -8.46 28.87
CA GLY A 1054 -6.34 -7.20 28.37
C GLY A 1054 -7.73 -6.84 28.94
N GLY A 1055 -8.48 -7.78 29.53
CA GLY A 1055 -9.82 -7.54 30.09
C GLY A 1055 -9.85 -7.39 31.61
N ASN A 1056 -10.89 -6.76 32.15
CA ASN A 1056 -11.07 -6.61 33.60
C ASN A 1056 -11.54 -7.93 34.24
N VAL A 1057 -10.91 -8.34 35.34
CA VAL A 1057 -11.11 -9.64 36.02
C VAL A 1057 -11.04 -9.50 37.55
N ASP A 1058 -11.20 -10.62 38.25
CA ASP A 1058 -10.98 -10.77 39.69
C ASP A 1058 -11.68 -9.67 40.52
N PHE A 1059 -12.95 -9.44 40.22
CA PHE A 1059 -13.78 -8.45 40.91
C PHE A 1059 -13.98 -8.81 42.39
N TRP A 1060 -13.84 -7.81 43.27
CA TRP A 1060 -14.00 -7.98 44.72
C TRP A 1060 -15.47 -8.14 45.12
N ASN A 1061 -15.74 -8.99 46.12
CA ASN A 1061 -17.07 -9.19 46.69
C ASN A 1061 -17.00 -8.97 48.21
N GLY A 1062 -17.40 -7.78 48.65
CA GLY A 1062 -17.16 -7.29 50.00
C GLY A 1062 -16.97 -5.77 50.04
N SER A 1063 -16.48 -5.26 51.17
CA SER A 1063 -16.15 -3.84 51.35
C SER A 1063 -14.64 -3.59 51.23
N ILE A 1064 -14.24 -2.40 50.78
CA ILE A 1064 -12.85 -1.92 50.80
C ILE A 1064 -12.83 -0.49 51.36
N ASP A 1065 -11.88 -0.24 52.27
CA ASP A 1065 -11.70 1.02 53.02
C ASP A 1065 -10.20 1.35 53.12
N GLN A 1066 -9.88 2.62 53.45
CA GLN A 1066 -8.53 3.15 53.74
C GLN A 1066 -7.49 2.60 52.75
N VAL A 1067 -7.59 3.01 51.49
CA VAL A 1067 -6.69 2.55 50.42
C VAL A 1067 -5.49 3.49 50.36
N HIS A 1068 -4.27 2.95 50.47
CA HIS A 1068 -3.04 3.72 50.37
C HIS A 1068 -2.14 3.16 49.27
N ALA A 1069 -1.42 4.05 48.61
CA ALA A 1069 -0.29 3.74 47.74
C ALA A 1069 0.90 4.60 48.17
N TYR A 1070 2.08 3.97 48.30
CA TYR A 1070 3.32 4.60 48.75
C TYR A 1070 4.45 4.37 47.75
N ASP A 1071 5.20 5.41 47.40
CA ASP A 1071 6.37 5.38 46.49
C ASP A 1071 7.65 4.79 47.09
N LYS A 1072 7.52 3.99 48.16
CA LYS A 1072 8.60 3.33 48.89
C LYS A 1072 8.19 1.96 49.41
N ALA A 1073 9.18 1.13 49.75
CA ALA A 1073 8.95 -0.03 50.61
C ALA A 1073 8.75 0.42 52.07
N LEU A 1074 7.61 0.09 52.67
CA LEU A 1074 7.35 0.33 54.10
C LEU A 1074 8.14 -0.66 54.96
N THR A 1075 8.65 -0.20 56.11
CA THR A 1075 9.25 -1.13 57.10
C THR A 1075 8.17 -1.89 57.88
N ALA A 1076 8.55 -2.97 58.59
CA ALA A 1076 7.62 -3.72 59.43
C ALA A 1076 7.03 -2.87 60.56
N GLU A 1077 7.80 -1.91 61.08
CA GLU A 1077 7.39 -0.94 62.08
C GLU A 1077 6.38 0.07 61.49
N GLU A 1078 6.60 0.54 60.26
CA GLU A 1078 5.66 1.43 59.58
C GLU A 1078 4.33 0.74 59.27
N VAL A 1079 4.36 -0.51 58.78
CA VAL A 1079 3.14 -1.31 58.54
C VAL A 1079 2.37 -1.61 59.84
N SER A 1080 3.09 -1.90 60.93
CA SER A 1080 2.49 -2.12 62.25
C SER A 1080 1.89 -0.84 62.83
N ALA A 1081 2.53 0.32 62.62
CA ALA A 1081 2.01 1.62 63.01
C ALA A 1081 0.77 2.04 62.21
N LEU A 1082 0.77 1.82 60.89
CA LEU A 1082 -0.38 2.05 59.99
C LEU A 1082 -1.59 1.25 60.49
N HIS A 1083 -1.42 -0.07 60.67
CA HIS A 1083 -2.46 -0.93 61.22
C HIS A 1083 -2.99 -0.44 62.57
N ALA A 1084 -2.10 -0.01 63.48
CA ALA A 1084 -2.49 0.44 64.80
C ALA A 1084 -3.19 1.81 64.83
N GLY A 1085 -3.04 2.63 63.78
CA GLY A 1085 -3.71 3.92 63.64
C GLY A 1085 -5.13 3.84 63.07
N GLU A 1086 -5.37 2.88 62.17
CA GLU A 1086 -6.64 2.71 61.43
C GLU A 1086 -7.55 1.60 62.01
N LYS A 1087 -7.09 0.87 63.03
CA LYS A 1087 -7.82 -0.27 63.58
C LYS A 1087 -9.11 0.14 64.31
N PRO A 1088 -10.24 -0.59 64.11
CA PRO A 1088 -11.49 -0.37 64.83
C PRO A 1088 -11.52 -1.03 66.23
#